data_AF-A0A945KZM4-F1
#
_entry.id   AF-A0A945KZM4-F1
#
_cell.length_a   1.000
_cell.length_b   1.000
_cell.length_c   1.000
_cell.angle_alpha   90.00
_cell.angle_beta   90.00
_cell.angle_gamma   90.00
#
_symmetry.space_group_name_H-M   'P 1'
#
loop_
_entity.id
_entity.type
_entity.pdbx_description
1 polymer ?
#
loop_
_entity_poly.entity_id
_entity_poly.type
_entity_poly.pdbx_seq_one_letter_code
_entity_poly.pdbx_strand_id
1 'polypeptide(L)'
;MKRKIISLIALAMFSASTLQAGKDFLGADWKSYSGFQVDTEAVLPEKEVHPSLWFTKKGLKKFKRSLRKDKTIKTYWENVKNHAFLNSPFPELIPEDQIWITELAKDNNKRIHKYYGEMTQIPLYSAFMAWMTDDPDEKQRYIDRAKAALMRTFDGPIFDLDPTKSGVDKSVDEIYRGIWSQSICAAYDFAQPFLTAEEDEIIRERLLKEARYTHEHLRSWASGPHNHLSKPAWGLAAFALTFSDEPEAKDWFRNAMEAANQNTSYHFSSDGIYREGGMYYIFSWLNYVPFLYHYKNVSGVDYFNDFMKTFEWGVIGRNARGWTMNTEDSFIRPVPTQMVSKAFKDHRSFLAPETPFSEVLQWNFKNTDYQPFRDVEKISGYNYTGATWDYPKELYELISYDPSIRASSPTVDPTIFMEGGQTFFRNSWLNHPDEQMYMLFHNVPQADNHDHSDTLSFIVYAKNQMMASDSGYTRSSYGDDIRYTYYRRPQAHNTITFDDVPLGDFNENQPNPSEDRLNTTFFDFEKKTAPFRRYLGEELGSAKRSIAFIQDEYFLVLDEVKGQVRNSQKLDGKFDVYFHGGRSSLEAEGNSYLWSYQNDRYGDDSQMLTYQLNPGSEVEVMTMESTYLKQDYAEFPAIRTSKGGHEALFGQIIYPLGKGDAKPVIVDLSTEKLLGAKISHDNKQDIFLKSYTEKTSNNAGIQFNGDFGWISLVSGNLKKAAGQSIKNFTYDESSIITADQRITFAIELGAKVELGLSVEKTTNVTVNPQKRISSVTFNGDDVPFETIDRVVKFEVSESGNYILN
;
A
#
# COMPACT_ATOMS: atom_id res chain seq x y z
N MET A 1 27.12 12.48 71.42
CA MET A 1 27.68 13.56 70.56
C MET A 1 27.30 13.21 69.12
N LYS A 2 26.56 14.11 68.45
CA LYS A 2 25.75 13.87 67.24
C LYS A 2 26.60 13.48 66.02
N ARG A 3 26.26 12.38 65.34
CA ARG A 3 26.55 12.19 63.91
C ARG A 3 25.26 11.83 63.20
N LYS A 4 24.78 12.79 62.40
CA LYS A 4 23.62 12.67 61.50
C LYS A 4 23.97 11.69 60.38
N ILE A 5 23.19 10.64 60.24
CA ILE A 5 23.10 9.83 59.03
C ILE A 5 22.15 10.59 58.10
N ILE A 6 22.67 11.09 56.97
CA ILE A 6 21.86 11.60 55.88
C ILE A 6 21.67 10.42 54.93
N SER A 7 20.49 9.82 54.97
CA SER A 7 20.01 8.92 53.93
C SER A 7 19.69 9.78 52.70
N LEU A 8 20.54 9.72 51.66
CA LEU A 8 20.18 10.21 50.34
C LEU A 8 19.20 9.20 49.72
N ILE A 9 17.91 9.49 49.83
CA ILE A 9 16.90 8.92 48.96
C ILE A 9 17.12 9.58 47.60
N ALA A 10 17.74 8.85 46.67
CA ALA A 10 17.75 9.20 45.26
C ALA A 10 16.33 8.95 44.72
N LEU A 11 15.44 9.92 44.96
CA LEU A 11 14.19 10.03 44.25
C LEU A 11 14.56 10.45 42.81
N ALA A 12 14.82 9.47 41.96
CA ALA A 12 14.90 9.69 40.53
C ALA A 12 13.51 10.13 40.08
N MET A 13 13.29 11.45 40.07
CA MET A 13 12.24 12.04 39.26
C MET A 13 12.56 11.66 37.82
N PHE A 14 11.92 10.60 37.33
CA PHE A 14 11.63 10.47 35.90
C PHE A 14 10.79 11.70 35.56
N SER A 15 11.46 12.81 35.23
CA SER A 15 10.82 13.84 34.45
C SER A 15 10.34 13.14 33.20
N ALA A 16 9.01 13.13 33.02
CA ALA A 16 8.35 12.84 31.76
C ALA A 16 9.05 13.69 30.69
N SER A 17 10.05 13.09 30.03
CA SER A 17 10.55 13.60 28.77
C SER A 17 9.33 13.53 27.87
N THR A 18 8.90 14.69 27.42
CA THR A 18 7.85 14.81 26.42
C THR A 18 8.18 13.85 25.28
N LEU A 19 7.23 12.93 25.04
CA LEU A 19 7.25 11.81 24.10
C LEU A 19 7.67 12.23 22.68
N GLN A 20 8.97 12.41 22.43
CA GLN A 20 9.51 12.44 21.07
C GLN A 20 9.55 11.00 20.53
N ALA A 21 8.38 10.48 20.11
CA ALA A 21 8.39 9.69 18.90
C ALA A 21 7.97 10.62 17.76
N GLY A 22 8.57 10.46 16.58
CA GLY A 22 8.06 11.09 15.37
C GLY A 22 8.77 12.36 14.93
N LYS A 23 10.09 12.46 15.03
CA LYS A 23 10.82 13.13 13.95
C LYS A 23 11.68 12.08 13.29
N ASP A 24 11.43 11.88 12.00
CA ASP A 24 12.20 11.14 11.01
C ASP A 24 13.61 10.85 11.54
N PHE A 25 13.93 9.56 11.74
CA PHE A 25 15.13 9.16 12.49
C PHE A 25 16.38 9.59 11.72
N LEU A 26 17.24 10.40 12.36
CA LEU A 26 18.50 10.85 11.75
C LEU A 26 19.45 9.67 11.53
N GLY A 27 19.93 9.50 10.29
CA GLY A 27 20.99 8.54 9.95
C GLY A 27 20.51 7.18 9.45
N ALA A 28 19.34 7.11 8.80
CA ALA A 28 18.86 5.90 8.14
C ALA A 28 19.84 5.40 7.06
N ASP A 29 19.93 4.07 6.92
CA ASP A 29 20.69 3.42 5.86
C ASP A 29 19.85 3.35 4.58
N TRP A 30 20.12 4.26 3.64
CA TRP A 30 19.38 4.28 2.37
C TRP A 30 19.81 3.23 1.34
N LYS A 31 20.72 2.32 1.68
CA LYS A 31 21.34 1.39 0.71
C LYS A 31 21.03 -0.08 0.96
N SER A 32 20.55 -0.46 2.14
CA SER A 32 20.33 -1.86 2.51
C SER A 32 18.92 -2.39 2.23
N TYR A 33 17.98 -1.54 1.79
CA TYR A 33 16.65 -2.00 1.40
C TYR A 33 16.67 -2.73 0.06
N SER A 34 15.66 -3.58 -0.16
CA SER A 34 15.58 -4.51 -1.28
C SER A 34 15.03 -3.88 -2.57
N GLY A 35 15.13 -2.55 -2.73
CA GLY A 35 14.58 -1.84 -3.89
C GLY A 35 15.30 -2.12 -5.21
N PHE A 36 15.04 -1.28 -6.19
CA PHE A 36 15.57 -1.45 -7.56
C PHE A 36 16.17 -0.17 -8.12
N GLN A 37 16.97 -0.32 -9.17
CA GLN A 37 17.59 0.78 -9.92
C GLN A 37 17.46 0.49 -11.40
N VAL A 38 17.38 1.55 -12.21
CA VAL A 38 17.48 1.48 -13.66
C VAL A 38 18.80 2.07 -14.15
N ASP A 39 19.13 1.87 -15.41
CA ASP A 39 20.34 2.45 -16.00
C ASP A 39 20.30 4.00 -15.94
N THR A 40 21.45 4.60 -15.62
CA THR A 40 21.63 6.05 -15.55
C THR A 40 22.32 6.61 -16.79
N GLU A 41 22.72 5.76 -17.74
CA GLU A 41 23.24 6.20 -19.03
C GLU A 41 22.19 7.02 -19.80
N ALA A 42 22.59 8.21 -20.23
CA ALA A 42 21.74 9.12 -20.98
C ALA A 42 21.70 8.71 -22.46
N VAL A 43 20.62 8.05 -22.87
CA VAL A 43 20.32 7.78 -24.28
C VAL A 43 19.49 8.95 -24.82
N LEU A 44 20.09 9.83 -25.62
CA LEU A 44 19.40 10.97 -26.23
C LEU A 44 19.46 10.84 -27.77
N PRO A 45 18.43 11.28 -28.50
CA PRO A 45 18.45 11.30 -29.96
C PRO A 45 19.53 12.25 -30.49
N GLU A 46 19.96 12.06 -31.73
CA GLU A 46 20.98 12.92 -32.35
C GLU A 46 20.50 14.36 -32.59
N LYS A 47 19.18 14.55 -32.69
CA LYS A 47 18.52 15.84 -32.92
C LYS A 47 17.18 15.89 -32.19
N GLU A 48 16.83 17.07 -31.71
CA GLU A 48 15.51 17.36 -31.17
C GLU A 48 14.41 17.15 -32.23
N VAL A 49 13.29 16.59 -31.80
CA VAL A 49 12.09 16.39 -32.62
C VAL A 49 10.88 16.81 -31.82
N HIS A 50 10.05 17.70 -32.38
CA HIS A 50 8.84 18.18 -31.73
C HIS A 50 7.60 18.04 -32.64
N PRO A 51 6.47 17.53 -32.11
CA PRO A 51 6.33 16.88 -30.82
C PRO A 51 6.93 15.46 -30.82
N SER A 52 7.45 15.03 -29.68
CA SER A 52 7.96 13.66 -29.47
C SER A 52 7.72 13.08 -28.07
N LEU A 53 7.53 13.90 -27.03
CA LEU A 53 7.41 13.41 -25.64
C LEU A 53 6.24 12.44 -25.47
N TRP A 54 5.06 12.81 -25.98
CA TRP A 54 3.86 11.98 -25.90
C TRP A 54 3.46 11.38 -27.24
N PHE A 55 3.69 12.12 -28.32
CA PHE A 55 3.28 11.74 -29.65
C PHE A 55 4.19 12.36 -30.69
N THR A 56 4.46 11.60 -31.75
CA THR A 56 4.86 12.21 -33.03
C THR A 56 3.66 12.92 -33.69
N LYS A 57 3.93 13.82 -34.64
CA LYS A 57 2.89 14.44 -35.50
C LYS A 57 1.95 13.41 -36.15
N LYS A 58 2.47 12.24 -36.56
CA LYS A 58 1.66 11.13 -37.12
C LYS A 58 0.83 10.44 -36.01
N GLY A 59 1.42 10.28 -34.83
CA GLY A 59 0.76 9.76 -33.62
C GLY A 59 -0.48 10.58 -33.25
N LEU A 60 -0.37 11.91 -33.20
CA LEU A 60 -1.50 12.81 -32.90
C LEU A 60 -2.67 12.63 -33.87
N LYS A 61 -2.39 12.53 -35.18
CA LYS A 61 -3.45 12.26 -36.17
C LYS A 61 -4.15 10.93 -35.92
N LYS A 62 -3.43 9.89 -35.48
CA LYS A 62 -4.00 8.58 -35.12
C LYS A 62 -4.84 8.69 -33.84
N PHE A 63 -4.33 9.40 -32.85
CA PHE A 63 -4.99 9.65 -31.57
C PHE A 63 -6.31 10.42 -31.72
N LYS A 64 -6.34 11.46 -32.57
CA LYS A 64 -7.57 12.21 -32.88
C LYS A 64 -8.71 11.31 -33.38
N ARG A 65 -8.39 10.22 -34.09
CA ARG A 65 -9.38 9.23 -34.55
C ARG A 65 -9.87 8.29 -33.43
N SER A 66 -9.12 8.13 -32.34
CA SER A 66 -9.54 7.27 -31.21
C SER A 66 -10.50 7.95 -30.24
N LEU A 67 -10.59 9.28 -30.22
CA LEU A 67 -11.41 10.06 -29.27
C LEU A 67 -12.91 9.72 -29.25
N ARG A 68 -13.39 8.93 -30.20
CA ARG A 68 -14.81 8.53 -30.32
C ARG A 68 -15.04 7.03 -30.12
N LYS A 69 -14.01 6.27 -29.74
CA LYS A 69 -14.06 4.79 -29.72
C LYS A 69 -14.96 4.20 -28.63
N ASP A 70 -14.98 4.78 -27.43
CA ASP A 70 -15.84 4.33 -26.34
C ASP A 70 -16.37 5.49 -25.49
N LYS A 71 -17.11 5.17 -24.42
CA LYS A 71 -17.67 6.17 -23.51
C LYS A 71 -16.58 6.87 -22.68
N THR A 72 -15.58 6.13 -22.20
CA THR A 72 -14.54 6.65 -21.31
C THR A 72 -13.68 7.69 -22.02
N ILE A 73 -13.14 7.39 -23.20
CA ILE A 73 -12.31 8.34 -23.95
C ILE A 73 -13.11 9.55 -24.41
N LYS A 74 -14.42 9.40 -24.67
CA LYS A 74 -15.30 10.54 -24.97
C LYS A 74 -15.44 11.45 -23.75
N THR A 75 -15.65 10.90 -22.56
CA THR A 75 -15.72 11.70 -21.33
C THR A 75 -14.41 12.43 -21.07
N TYR A 76 -13.27 11.74 -21.16
CA TYR A 76 -11.95 12.38 -21.03
C TYR A 76 -11.74 13.49 -22.07
N TRP A 77 -12.14 13.24 -23.32
CA TRP A 77 -12.06 14.24 -24.37
C TRP A 77 -12.93 15.46 -24.08
N GLU A 78 -14.18 15.27 -23.64
CA GLU A 78 -15.06 16.40 -23.29
C GLU A 78 -14.52 17.19 -22.09
N ASN A 79 -13.90 16.54 -21.11
CA ASN A 79 -13.26 17.24 -19.99
C ASN A 79 -12.10 18.13 -20.47
N VAL A 80 -11.25 17.62 -21.36
CA VAL A 80 -10.12 18.37 -21.93
C VAL A 80 -10.60 19.50 -22.84
N LYS A 81 -11.54 19.22 -23.74
CA LYS A 81 -12.08 20.18 -24.71
C LYS A 81 -12.79 21.35 -24.03
N ASN A 82 -13.41 21.12 -22.88
CA ASN A 82 -14.14 22.13 -22.11
C ASN A 82 -13.34 22.64 -20.90
N HIS A 83 -12.03 22.34 -20.81
CA HIS A 83 -11.22 22.72 -19.67
C HIS A 83 -11.12 24.24 -19.52
N ALA A 84 -11.22 24.75 -18.29
CA ALA A 84 -11.26 26.19 -18.00
C ALA A 84 -10.02 26.93 -18.53
N PHE A 85 -8.84 26.30 -18.48
CA PHE A 85 -7.58 26.88 -18.95
C PHE A 85 -7.53 27.23 -20.44
N LEU A 86 -8.45 26.71 -21.25
CA LEU A 86 -8.56 27.10 -22.65
C LEU A 86 -9.09 28.53 -22.84
N ASN A 87 -9.80 29.07 -21.84
CA ASN A 87 -10.52 30.34 -21.96
C ASN A 87 -10.33 31.29 -20.75
N SER A 88 -9.81 30.82 -19.62
CA SER A 88 -9.61 31.66 -18.44
C SER A 88 -8.65 32.84 -18.72
N PRO A 89 -8.79 33.97 -18.03
CA PRO A 89 -7.72 34.97 -18.00
C PRO A 89 -6.40 34.33 -17.56
N PHE A 90 -5.26 34.89 -18.00
CA PHE A 90 -3.99 34.48 -17.40
C PHE A 90 -3.96 34.93 -15.94
N PRO A 91 -3.41 34.11 -15.03
CA PRO A 91 -3.24 34.53 -13.65
C PRO A 91 -2.31 35.74 -13.56
N GLU A 92 -2.62 36.62 -12.61
CA GLU A 92 -1.83 37.81 -12.33
C GLU A 92 -0.70 37.48 -11.36
N LEU A 93 0.48 38.04 -11.64
CA LEU A 93 1.62 37.94 -10.73
C LEU A 93 1.36 38.77 -9.47
N ILE A 94 1.76 38.27 -8.31
CA ILE A 94 1.71 39.06 -7.07
C ILE A 94 2.74 40.20 -7.18
N PRO A 95 2.36 41.45 -6.90
CA PRO A 95 3.30 42.56 -6.85
C PRO A 95 4.45 42.29 -5.87
N GLU A 96 5.68 42.63 -6.25
CA GLU A 96 6.90 42.30 -5.48
C GLU A 96 6.85 42.86 -4.04
N ASP A 97 6.29 44.06 -3.88
CA ASP A 97 6.09 44.74 -2.60
C ASP A 97 5.05 44.06 -1.70
N GLN A 98 4.25 43.14 -2.23
CA GLN A 98 3.24 42.40 -1.49
C GLN A 98 3.66 40.99 -1.10
N ILE A 99 4.70 40.42 -1.73
CA ILE A 99 5.12 39.02 -1.52
C ILE A 99 5.47 38.77 -0.06
N TRP A 100 6.27 39.68 0.51
CA TRP A 100 6.91 39.55 1.82
C TRP A 100 6.10 40.15 2.99
N ILE A 101 4.85 40.55 2.74
CA ILE A 101 3.96 41.06 3.79
C ILE A 101 3.55 39.88 4.68
N THR A 102 3.98 39.90 5.95
CA THR A 102 3.76 38.83 6.93
C THR A 102 2.29 38.44 7.07
N GLU A 103 1.39 39.41 7.08
CA GLU A 103 -0.05 39.21 7.20
C GLU A 103 -0.65 38.48 5.99
N LEU A 104 -0.01 38.60 4.82
CA LEU A 104 -0.44 37.96 3.58
C LEU A 104 0.30 36.64 3.30
N ALA A 105 1.32 36.28 4.09
CA ALA A 105 2.22 35.17 3.78
C ALA A 105 1.51 33.84 3.49
N LYS A 106 0.47 33.50 4.26
CA LYS A 106 -0.32 32.27 4.07
C LYS A 106 -1.12 32.27 2.76
N ASP A 107 -1.71 33.42 2.42
CA ASP A 107 -2.50 33.56 1.20
C ASP A 107 -1.59 33.69 -0.02
N ASN A 108 -0.48 34.41 0.11
CA ASN A 108 0.55 34.53 -0.91
C ASN A 108 1.19 33.19 -1.23
N ASN A 109 1.45 32.32 -0.24
CA ASN A 109 1.92 30.97 -0.51
C ASN A 109 0.99 30.24 -1.51
N LYS A 110 -0.31 30.21 -1.21
CA LYS A 110 -1.30 29.56 -2.10
C LYS A 110 -1.41 30.23 -3.46
N ARG A 111 -1.39 31.57 -3.49
CA ARG A 111 -1.52 32.34 -4.73
C ARG A 111 -0.32 32.13 -5.65
N ILE A 112 0.90 32.09 -5.12
CA ILE A 112 2.14 31.85 -5.89
C ILE A 112 2.18 30.42 -6.41
N HIS A 113 1.88 29.43 -5.55
CA HIS A 113 1.76 28.02 -5.97
C HIS A 113 0.77 27.91 -7.13
N LYS A 114 -0.45 28.40 -6.94
CA LYS A 114 -1.49 28.34 -7.96
C LYS A 114 -1.11 29.09 -9.23
N TYR A 115 -0.42 30.22 -9.14
CA TYR A 115 0.10 30.97 -10.29
C TYR A 115 0.96 30.09 -11.19
N TYR A 116 1.98 29.43 -10.65
CA TYR A 116 2.87 28.56 -11.43
C TYR A 116 2.17 27.27 -11.91
N GLY A 117 1.31 26.69 -11.09
CA GLY A 117 0.49 25.54 -11.48
C GLY A 117 -0.42 25.85 -12.69
N GLU A 118 -1.07 27.01 -12.71
CA GLU A 118 -1.89 27.44 -13.85
C GLU A 118 -1.04 27.84 -15.06
N MET A 119 0.06 28.58 -14.86
CA MET A 119 0.93 29.04 -15.94
C MET A 119 1.65 27.91 -16.67
N THR A 120 1.81 26.74 -16.06
CA THR A 120 2.36 25.55 -16.74
C THR A 120 1.30 24.71 -17.44
N GLN A 121 0.06 24.71 -16.95
CA GLN A 121 -1.03 23.95 -17.57
C GLN A 121 -1.71 24.69 -18.72
N ILE A 122 -1.91 26.00 -18.64
CA ILE A 122 -2.52 26.79 -19.73
C ILE A 122 -1.82 26.58 -21.09
N PRO A 123 -0.49 26.69 -21.20
CA PRO A 123 0.18 26.46 -22.48
C PRO A 123 0.09 25.00 -22.92
N LEU A 124 0.12 24.04 -21.98
CA LEU A 124 -0.02 22.62 -22.29
C LEU A 124 -1.37 22.30 -22.95
N TYR A 125 -2.48 22.72 -22.32
CA TYR A 125 -3.82 22.51 -22.87
C TYR A 125 -4.00 23.22 -24.21
N SER A 126 -3.52 24.46 -24.32
CA SER A 126 -3.66 25.26 -25.54
C SER A 126 -2.84 24.68 -26.70
N ALA A 127 -1.56 24.35 -26.46
CA ALA A 127 -0.69 23.75 -27.47
C ALA A 127 -1.22 22.39 -27.95
N PHE A 128 -1.72 21.55 -27.03
CA PHE A 128 -2.39 20.30 -27.40
C PHE A 128 -3.63 20.57 -28.26
N MET A 129 -4.50 21.50 -27.88
CA MET A 129 -5.71 21.82 -28.64
C MET A 129 -5.44 22.38 -30.04
N ALA A 130 -4.33 23.09 -30.26
CA ALA A 130 -3.89 23.52 -31.58
C ALA A 130 -3.65 22.34 -32.55
N TRP A 131 -3.26 21.17 -32.05
CA TRP A 131 -3.16 19.94 -32.85
C TRP A 131 -4.50 19.23 -33.05
N MET A 132 -5.44 19.43 -32.13
CA MET A 132 -6.71 18.69 -32.10
C MET A 132 -7.84 19.38 -32.86
N THR A 133 -7.76 20.70 -33.09
CA THR A 133 -8.74 21.44 -33.89
C THR A 133 -8.37 21.48 -35.37
N ASP A 134 -9.39 21.39 -36.24
CA ASP A 134 -9.24 21.63 -37.69
C ASP A 134 -9.73 23.03 -38.09
N ASP A 135 -10.41 23.74 -37.19
CA ASP A 135 -10.86 25.11 -37.42
C ASP A 135 -9.64 26.07 -37.37
N PRO A 136 -9.33 26.81 -38.44
CA PRO A 136 -8.13 27.64 -38.50
C PRO A 136 -8.10 28.77 -37.46
N ASP A 137 -9.24 29.38 -37.15
CA ASP A 137 -9.31 30.52 -36.24
C ASP A 137 -9.16 30.06 -34.79
N GLU A 138 -9.85 28.98 -34.42
CA GLU A 138 -9.66 28.32 -33.12
C GLU A 138 -8.23 27.79 -32.96
N LYS A 139 -7.65 27.24 -34.04
CA LYS A 139 -6.25 26.78 -34.03
C LYS A 139 -5.30 27.92 -33.71
N GLN A 140 -5.44 29.04 -34.41
CA GLN A 140 -4.58 30.20 -34.21
C GLN A 140 -4.75 30.76 -32.79
N ARG A 141 -6.00 30.86 -32.30
CA ARG A 141 -6.30 31.28 -30.92
C ARG A 141 -5.57 30.42 -29.87
N TYR A 142 -5.57 29.10 -30.05
CA TYR A 142 -4.86 28.20 -29.16
C TYR A 142 -3.34 28.33 -29.25
N ILE A 143 -2.79 28.52 -30.46
CA ILE A 143 -1.37 28.78 -30.66
C ILE A 143 -0.96 30.07 -29.94
N ASP A 144 -1.68 31.17 -30.18
CA ASP A 144 -1.38 32.48 -29.60
C ASP A 144 -1.43 32.44 -28.06
N ARG A 145 -2.43 31.74 -27.51
CA ARG A 145 -2.56 31.54 -26.07
C ARG A 145 -1.41 30.72 -25.49
N ALA A 146 -1.02 29.63 -26.16
CA ALA A 146 0.11 28.82 -25.73
C ALA A 146 1.41 29.62 -25.71
N LYS A 147 1.67 30.37 -26.79
CA LYS A 147 2.83 31.26 -26.91
C LYS A 147 2.88 32.30 -25.80
N ALA A 148 1.79 33.03 -25.60
CA ALA A 148 1.72 34.09 -24.60
C ALA A 148 1.98 33.57 -23.17
N ALA A 149 1.51 32.36 -22.85
CA ALA A 149 1.83 31.73 -21.57
C ALA A 149 3.28 31.23 -21.49
N LEU A 150 3.80 30.58 -22.55
CA LEU A 150 5.18 30.09 -22.58
C LEU A 150 6.20 31.21 -22.40
N MET A 151 5.95 32.39 -22.99
CA MET A 151 6.78 33.60 -22.85
C MET A 151 6.86 34.13 -21.41
N ARG A 152 5.97 33.68 -20.52
CA ARG A 152 5.90 34.05 -19.10
C ARG A 152 6.24 32.88 -18.17
N THR A 153 6.67 31.73 -18.69
CA THR A 153 7.01 30.60 -17.83
C THR A 153 8.13 30.98 -16.86
N PHE A 154 7.93 30.66 -15.58
CA PHE A 154 8.87 30.91 -14.49
C PHE A 154 9.29 32.40 -14.39
N ASP A 155 8.40 33.33 -14.76
CA ASP A 155 8.53 34.74 -14.40
C ASP A 155 8.24 34.95 -12.90
N GLY A 156 8.48 36.16 -12.39
CA GLY A 156 8.28 36.47 -10.98
C GLY A 156 9.30 35.82 -10.04
N PRO A 157 8.93 35.56 -8.76
CA PRO A 157 9.89 35.35 -7.68
C PRO A 157 10.45 33.93 -7.56
N ILE A 158 10.12 32.97 -8.45
CA ILE A 158 10.47 31.55 -8.27
C ILE A 158 11.96 31.27 -7.99
N PHE A 159 12.87 32.08 -8.55
CA PHE A 159 14.32 31.93 -8.34
C PHE A 159 14.84 32.73 -7.14
N ASP A 160 14.02 33.61 -6.56
CA ASP A 160 14.33 34.37 -5.35
C ASP A 160 13.84 33.65 -4.08
N LEU A 161 12.93 32.69 -4.24
CA LEU A 161 12.39 31.85 -3.18
C LEU A 161 13.26 30.62 -2.92
N ASP A 162 13.30 30.17 -1.67
CA ASP A 162 14.10 29.00 -1.24
C ASP A 162 13.20 27.82 -0.85
N PRO A 163 13.03 26.80 -1.72
CA PRO A 163 12.06 25.71 -1.49
C PRO A 163 12.33 24.87 -0.22
N THR A 164 13.52 24.98 0.37
CA THR A 164 13.87 24.33 1.64
C THR A 164 13.27 25.01 2.87
N LYS A 165 12.77 26.25 2.72
CA LYS A 165 12.22 27.07 3.81
C LYS A 165 10.70 26.93 3.95
N SER A 166 10.15 27.55 4.98
CA SER A 166 8.71 27.56 5.31
C SER A 166 8.04 28.86 4.90
N GLY A 167 6.70 28.95 5.02
CA GLY A 167 5.98 30.17 4.68
C GLY A 167 5.88 30.39 3.17
N VAL A 168 6.10 31.60 2.68
CA VAL A 168 5.96 31.95 1.25
C VAL A 168 6.94 31.15 0.37
N ASP A 169 8.15 30.89 0.87
CA ASP A 169 9.16 30.08 0.19
C ASP A 169 8.64 28.70 -0.24
N LYS A 170 7.82 28.06 0.60
CA LYS A 170 7.25 26.73 0.34
C LYS A 170 6.22 26.70 -0.80
N SER A 171 5.87 27.86 -1.37
CA SER A 171 4.99 27.95 -2.54
C SER A 171 5.62 27.42 -3.82
N VAL A 172 6.94 27.29 -3.85
CA VAL A 172 7.71 26.76 -4.98
C VAL A 172 8.49 25.50 -4.60
N ASP A 173 7.96 24.73 -3.65
CA ASP A 173 8.48 23.42 -3.26
C ASP A 173 8.81 22.56 -4.50
N GLU A 174 9.93 21.87 -4.41
CA GLU A 174 10.46 20.96 -5.40
C GLU A 174 9.47 19.90 -5.90
N ILE A 175 8.52 19.46 -5.05
CA ILE A 175 7.46 18.51 -5.48
C ILE A 175 6.53 19.12 -6.51
N TYR A 176 6.25 20.42 -6.43
CA TYR A 176 5.40 21.14 -7.39
C TYR A 176 6.20 21.42 -8.65
N ARG A 177 7.44 21.92 -8.48
CA ARG A 177 8.35 22.20 -9.61
C ARG A 177 8.59 20.96 -10.48
N GLY A 178 8.70 19.77 -9.89
CA GLY A 178 8.78 18.52 -10.65
C GLY A 178 7.62 18.33 -11.64
N ILE A 179 6.38 18.61 -11.21
CA ILE A 179 5.18 18.54 -12.07
C ILE A 179 5.15 19.69 -13.08
N TRP A 180 5.49 20.91 -12.66
CA TRP A 180 5.54 22.09 -13.53
C TRP A 180 6.53 21.89 -14.67
N SER A 181 7.73 21.37 -14.37
CA SER A 181 8.78 21.04 -15.34
C SER A 181 8.30 20.09 -16.42
N GLN A 182 7.62 19.00 -16.04
CA GLN A 182 7.08 18.06 -17.04
C GLN A 182 5.92 18.64 -17.85
N SER A 183 5.05 19.40 -17.20
CA SER A 183 3.91 20.03 -17.86
C SER A 183 4.37 21.05 -18.89
N ILE A 184 5.38 21.85 -18.56
CA ILE A 184 5.92 22.86 -19.47
C ILE A 184 6.81 22.26 -20.56
N CYS A 185 7.56 21.18 -20.27
CA CYS A 185 8.25 20.41 -21.29
C CYS A 185 7.26 19.88 -22.34
N ALA A 186 6.16 19.28 -21.91
CA ALA A 186 5.09 18.83 -22.80
C ALA A 186 4.40 19.97 -23.54
N ALA A 187 4.23 21.13 -22.91
CA ALA A 187 3.66 22.31 -23.56
C ALA A 187 4.57 22.83 -24.68
N TYR A 188 5.87 22.98 -24.39
CA TYR A 188 6.88 23.39 -25.36
C TYR A 188 6.97 22.38 -26.52
N ASP A 189 7.07 21.08 -26.22
CA ASP A 189 7.11 20.02 -27.24
C ASP A 189 5.92 20.07 -28.21
N PHE A 190 4.71 20.37 -27.72
CA PHE A 190 3.55 20.58 -28.59
C PHE A 190 3.57 21.92 -29.33
N ALA A 191 4.09 22.99 -28.73
CA ALA A 191 4.04 24.34 -29.28
C ALA A 191 5.18 24.66 -30.25
N GLN A 192 6.36 24.05 -30.07
CA GLN A 192 7.61 24.35 -30.78
C GLN A 192 7.43 24.43 -32.30
N PRO A 193 6.68 23.52 -32.97
CA PRO A 193 6.48 23.59 -34.41
C PRO A 193 5.67 24.79 -34.91
N PHE A 194 5.10 25.60 -34.02
CA PHE A 194 4.32 26.81 -34.32
C PHE A 194 5.06 28.10 -33.94
N LEU A 195 6.25 28.00 -33.33
CA LEU A 195 7.04 29.15 -32.90
C LEU A 195 7.85 29.71 -34.09
N THR A 196 8.09 31.03 -34.06
CA THR A 196 9.18 31.63 -34.84
C THR A 196 10.53 31.30 -34.17
N ALA A 197 11.64 31.50 -34.88
CA ALA A 197 12.96 31.28 -34.30
C ALA A 197 13.24 32.17 -33.07
N GLU A 198 12.76 33.43 -33.09
CA GLU A 198 12.90 34.36 -31.98
C GLU A 198 12.04 33.96 -30.77
N GLU A 199 10.78 33.55 -31.02
CA GLU A 199 9.90 33.03 -29.96
C GLU A 199 10.49 31.77 -29.33
N ASP A 200 11.03 30.86 -30.15
CA ASP A 200 11.68 29.63 -29.71
C ASP A 200 12.90 29.93 -28.83
N GLU A 201 13.80 30.80 -29.27
CA GLU A 201 14.99 31.20 -28.51
C GLU A 201 14.63 31.77 -27.12
N ILE A 202 13.66 32.69 -27.05
CA ILE A 202 13.24 33.31 -25.78
C ILE A 202 12.61 32.29 -24.82
N ILE A 203 11.75 31.42 -25.35
CA ILE A 203 11.09 30.39 -24.54
C ILE A 203 12.12 29.38 -24.05
N ARG A 204 13.02 28.92 -24.93
CA ARG A 204 14.12 28.01 -24.58
C ARG A 204 14.98 28.59 -23.47
N GLU A 205 15.43 29.84 -23.58
CA GLU A 205 16.27 30.48 -22.56
C GLU A 205 15.65 30.37 -21.15
N ARG A 206 14.34 30.62 -21.02
CA ARG A 206 13.61 30.52 -19.75
C ARG A 206 13.56 29.09 -19.21
N LEU A 207 13.29 28.12 -20.08
CA LEU A 207 13.15 26.73 -19.69
C LEU A 207 14.51 26.11 -19.33
N LEU A 208 15.58 26.48 -20.04
CA LEU A 208 16.95 26.08 -19.73
C LEU A 208 17.43 26.66 -18.41
N LYS A 209 16.98 27.86 -18.03
CA LYS A 209 17.24 28.42 -16.70
C LYS A 209 16.68 27.52 -15.59
N GLU A 210 15.46 27.00 -15.75
CA GLU A 210 14.87 26.07 -14.79
C GLU A 210 15.60 24.73 -14.75
N ALA A 211 15.95 24.17 -15.91
CA ALA A 211 16.69 22.92 -16.00
C ALA A 211 18.04 23.00 -15.26
N ARG A 212 18.81 24.08 -15.50
CA ARG A 212 20.08 24.33 -14.83
C ARG A 212 19.91 24.55 -13.32
N TYR A 213 18.92 25.35 -12.91
CA TYR A 213 18.62 25.60 -11.51
C TYR A 213 18.24 24.31 -10.77
N THR A 214 17.39 23.49 -11.39
CA THR A 214 17.01 22.19 -10.85
C THR A 214 18.21 21.26 -10.76
N HIS A 215 19.04 21.18 -11.80
CA HIS A 215 20.23 20.34 -11.80
C HIS A 215 21.21 20.74 -10.67
N GLU A 216 21.43 22.03 -10.45
CA GLU A 216 22.31 22.55 -9.39
C GLU A 216 21.79 22.21 -7.98
N HIS A 217 20.47 22.30 -7.76
CA HIS A 217 19.89 22.24 -6.42
C HIS A 217 19.12 20.94 -6.10
N LEU A 218 18.96 20.02 -7.06
CA LEU A 218 18.15 18.79 -6.91
C LEU A 218 18.43 18.04 -5.60
N ARG A 219 19.72 17.90 -5.26
CA ARG A 219 20.17 17.15 -4.08
C ARG A 219 20.17 17.96 -2.79
N SER A 220 20.06 19.29 -2.87
CA SER A 220 20.01 20.15 -1.69
C SER A 220 18.57 20.48 -1.25
N TRP A 221 17.58 20.26 -2.12
CA TRP A 221 16.16 20.48 -1.76
C TRP A 221 15.61 19.43 -0.81
N ALA A 222 16.00 18.17 -0.97
CA ALA A 222 15.52 17.07 -0.13
C ALA A 222 16.59 16.62 0.86
N SER A 223 16.18 16.38 2.12
CA SER A 223 17.07 15.87 3.17
C SER A 223 17.32 14.36 3.09
N GLY A 224 16.54 13.63 2.29
CA GLY A 224 16.66 12.20 2.06
C GLY A 224 16.01 11.77 0.74
N PRO A 225 16.08 10.49 0.38
CA PRO A 225 15.66 9.98 -0.93
C PRO A 225 14.15 9.73 -1.06
N HIS A 226 13.32 10.49 -0.35
CA HIS A 226 11.86 10.40 -0.42
C HIS A 226 11.30 11.09 -1.68
N ASN A 227 9.97 11.16 -1.80
CA ASN A 227 9.31 11.71 -2.99
C ASN A 227 9.71 13.17 -3.34
N HIS A 228 10.24 13.95 -2.40
CA HIS A 228 10.79 15.28 -2.67
C HIS A 228 12.09 15.25 -3.50
N LEU A 229 12.84 14.15 -3.50
CA LEU A 229 14.01 13.98 -4.37
C LEU A 229 13.60 13.42 -5.74
N SER A 230 12.76 12.38 -5.77
CA SER A 230 12.47 11.65 -7.01
C SER A 230 11.56 12.42 -7.97
N LYS A 231 10.56 13.16 -7.45
CA LYS A 231 9.65 13.96 -8.28
C LYS A 231 10.35 15.03 -9.11
N PRO A 232 11.16 15.95 -8.53
CA PRO A 232 11.92 16.91 -9.32
C PRO A 232 12.99 16.25 -10.19
N ALA A 233 13.53 15.09 -9.80
CA ALA A 233 14.46 14.35 -10.63
C ALA A 233 13.81 13.89 -11.95
N TRP A 234 12.62 13.27 -11.91
CA TRP A 234 11.89 12.93 -13.14
C TRP A 234 11.42 14.17 -13.92
N GLY A 235 11.28 15.32 -13.26
CA GLY A 235 11.09 16.62 -13.91
C GLY A 235 12.32 17.08 -14.70
N LEU A 236 13.51 16.98 -14.10
CA LEU A 236 14.78 17.29 -14.74
C LEU A 236 15.09 16.33 -15.91
N ALA A 237 14.74 15.05 -15.76
CA ALA A 237 14.88 14.09 -16.85
C ALA A 237 13.99 14.47 -18.06
N ALA A 238 12.78 14.99 -17.83
CA ALA A 238 11.93 15.49 -18.91
C ALA A 238 12.56 16.71 -19.63
N PHE A 239 13.25 17.60 -18.91
CA PHE A 239 14.02 18.69 -19.55
C PHE A 239 15.14 18.14 -20.43
N ALA A 240 15.91 17.17 -19.95
CA ALA A 240 16.97 16.55 -20.74
C ALA A 240 16.46 15.90 -22.03
N LEU A 241 15.27 15.30 -22.00
CA LEU A 241 14.64 14.69 -23.17
C LEU A 241 14.03 15.72 -24.13
N THR A 242 13.48 16.80 -23.59
CA THR A 242 12.91 17.89 -24.39
C THR A 242 13.98 18.68 -25.11
N PHE A 243 15.11 18.92 -24.43
CA PHE A 243 16.23 19.71 -24.92
C PHE A 243 17.44 18.84 -25.23
N SER A 244 17.22 17.75 -25.98
CA SER A 244 18.25 16.73 -26.23
C SER A 244 19.48 17.23 -26.97
N ASP A 245 19.39 18.38 -27.66
CA ASP A 245 20.50 18.97 -28.41
C ASP A 245 21.38 19.86 -27.52
N GLU A 246 20.94 20.17 -26.30
CA GLU A 246 21.71 20.97 -25.36
C GLU A 246 22.94 20.19 -24.86
N PRO A 247 24.14 20.79 -24.84
CA PRO A 247 25.36 20.11 -24.40
C PRO A 247 25.28 19.52 -22.99
N GLU A 248 24.46 20.12 -22.12
CA GLU A 248 24.30 19.76 -20.71
C GLU A 248 23.23 18.67 -20.49
N ALA A 249 22.40 18.34 -21.50
CA ALA A 249 21.24 17.46 -21.34
C ALA A 249 21.60 16.06 -20.83
N LYS A 250 22.73 15.51 -21.29
CA LYS A 250 23.21 14.20 -20.80
C LYS A 250 23.54 14.21 -19.31
N ASP A 251 24.06 15.32 -18.81
CA ASP A 251 24.44 15.45 -17.40
C ASP A 251 23.21 15.71 -16.51
N TRP A 252 22.24 16.51 -17.00
CA TRP A 252 20.93 16.65 -16.38
C TRP A 252 20.24 15.29 -16.23
N PHE A 253 20.21 14.50 -17.29
CA PHE A 253 19.61 13.17 -17.28
C PHE A 253 20.30 12.25 -16.27
N ARG A 254 21.64 12.19 -16.27
CA ARG A 254 22.38 11.34 -15.32
C ARG A 254 22.10 11.73 -13.87
N ASN A 255 22.19 13.01 -13.54
CA ASN A 255 21.92 13.51 -12.18
C ASN A 255 20.49 13.17 -11.74
N ALA A 256 19.52 13.37 -12.64
CA ALA A 256 18.13 12.98 -12.42
C ALA A 256 17.97 11.48 -12.14
N MET A 257 18.53 10.62 -12.99
CA MET A 257 18.35 9.17 -12.82
C MET A 257 19.08 8.62 -11.60
N GLU A 258 20.25 9.17 -11.24
CA GLU A 258 20.91 8.83 -9.98
C GLU A 258 20.07 9.24 -8.76
N ALA A 259 19.44 10.41 -8.78
CA ALA A 259 18.56 10.87 -7.70
C ALA A 259 17.27 10.03 -7.61
N ALA A 260 16.64 9.72 -8.74
CA ALA A 260 15.47 8.84 -8.79
C ALA A 260 15.79 7.41 -8.31
N ASN A 261 16.96 6.87 -8.69
CA ASN A 261 17.41 5.55 -8.26
C ASN A 261 17.61 5.46 -6.74
N GLN A 262 17.98 6.55 -6.06
CA GLN A 262 18.06 6.55 -4.60
C GLN A 262 16.67 6.31 -3.97
N ASN A 263 15.62 6.89 -4.53
CA ASN A 263 14.25 6.65 -4.08
C ASN A 263 13.78 5.23 -4.40
N THR A 264 14.00 4.73 -5.61
CA THR A 264 13.60 3.36 -5.99
C THR A 264 14.39 2.27 -5.28
N SER A 265 15.60 2.58 -4.80
CA SER A 265 16.38 1.65 -3.98
C SER A 265 15.89 1.57 -2.54
N TYR A 266 15.33 2.67 -2.01
CA TYR A 266 15.02 2.79 -0.59
C TYR A 266 13.51 2.76 -0.28
N HIS A 267 12.66 3.50 -0.99
CA HIS A 267 11.23 3.52 -0.69
C HIS A 267 10.42 2.49 -1.48
N PHE A 268 10.95 1.97 -2.58
CA PHE A 268 10.35 0.83 -3.27
C PHE A 268 11.04 -0.47 -2.84
N SER A 269 10.26 -1.53 -2.68
CA SER A 269 10.79 -2.90 -2.60
C SER A 269 10.93 -3.51 -4.01
N SER A 270 11.72 -4.56 -4.12
CA SER A 270 11.87 -5.34 -5.37
C SER A 270 10.57 -5.97 -5.86
N ASP A 271 9.59 -6.20 -4.98
CA ASP A 271 8.25 -6.67 -5.33
C ASP A 271 7.21 -5.53 -5.46
N GLY A 272 7.64 -4.27 -5.36
CA GLY A 272 6.88 -3.10 -5.79
C GLY A 272 6.16 -2.29 -4.71
N ILE A 273 6.23 -2.70 -3.44
CA ILE A 273 5.66 -1.97 -2.30
C ILE A 273 6.32 -0.60 -2.21
N TYR A 274 5.53 0.45 -2.02
CA TYR A 274 6.04 1.79 -1.71
C TYR A 274 5.88 2.11 -0.22
N ARG A 275 7.00 2.27 0.50
CA ARG A 275 7.04 2.43 1.96
C ARG A 275 6.48 3.76 2.50
N GLU A 276 6.21 4.73 1.64
CA GLU A 276 5.49 5.96 2.04
C GLU A 276 3.95 5.82 1.92
N GLY A 277 3.45 4.62 1.61
CA GLY A 277 2.02 4.33 1.49
C GLY A 277 1.40 4.69 0.13
N GLY A 278 0.13 4.35 -0.03
CA GLY A 278 -0.61 4.50 -1.30
C GLY A 278 -0.72 5.96 -1.78
N MET A 279 -0.86 6.93 -0.87
CA MET A 279 -0.94 8.36 -1.19
C MET A 279 0.31 8.84 -1.90
N TYR A 280 1.48 8.60 -1.30
CA TYR A 280 2.74 9.08 -1.85
C TYR A 280 3.24 8.23 -3.01
N TYR A 281 2.81 6.96 -3.11
CA TYR A 281 2.96 6.19 -4.34
C TYR A 281 2.28 6.87 -5.53
N ILE A 282 1.01 7.27 -5.39
CA ILE A 282 0.28 8.01 -6.42
C ILE A 282 0.88 9.39 -6.64
N PHE A 283 1.38 10.05 -5.60
CA PHE A 283 2.03 11.35 -5.75
C PHE A 283 3.34 11.27 -6.55
N SER A 284 4.13 10.22 -6.35
CA SER A 284 5.33 9.92 -7.16
C SER A 284 4.98 9.49 -8.58
N TRP A 285 3.88 8.73 -8.77
CA TRP A 285 3.34 8.31 -10.08
C TRP A 285 3.15 9.48 -11.04
N LEU A 286 2.74 10.64 -10.51
CA LEU A 286 2.51 11.84 -11.30
C LEU A 286 3.73 12.30 -12.08
N ASN A 287 4.94 11.92 -11.67
CA ASN A 287 6.17 12.29 -12.34
C ASN A 287 6.87 11.11 -13.03
N TYR A 288 6.97 9.94 -12.40
CA TYR A 288 7.66 8.84 -13.05
C TYR A 288 6.89 8.31 -14.27
N VAL A 289 5.55 8.22 -14.24
CA VAL A 289 4.80 7.69 -15.38
C VAL A 289 4.91 8.56 -16.64
N PRO A 290 4.74 9.90 -16.57
CA PRO A 290 5.07 10.76 -17.71
C PRO A 290 6.51 10.55 -18.20
N PHE A 291 7.49 10.51 -17.30
CA PHE A 291 8.89 10.27 -17.66
C PHE A 291 9.09 8.94 -18.40
N LEU A 292 8.48 7.84 -17.95
CA LEU A 292 8.57 6.53 -18.62
C LEU A 292 8.06 6.61 -20.07
N TYR A 293 6.98 7.36 -20.32
CA TYR A 293 6.53 7.61 -21.69
C TYR A 293 7.49 8.49 -22.47
N HIS A 294 7.98 9.57 -21.87
CA HIS A 294 8.89 10.51 -22.52
C HIS A 294 10.15 9.79 -22.97
N TYR A 295 10.78 9.00 -22.10
CA TYR A 295 12.03 8.33 -22.42
C TYR A 295 11.86 7.26 -23.51
N LYS A 296 10.76 6.50 -23.43
CA LYS A 296 10.40 5.52 -24.45
C LYS A 296 10.11 6.17 -25.81
N ASN A 297 9.40 7.30 -25.84
CA ASN A 297 8.99 7.93 -27.09
C ASN A 297 10.11 8.73 -27.75
N VAL A 298 10.95 9.40 -26.95
CA VAL A 298 12.06 10.24 -27.44
C VAL A 298 13.28 9.40 -27.79
N SER A 299 13.63 8.45 -26.92
CA SER A 299 14.91 7.73 -26.99
C SER A 299 14.76 6.23 -27.27
N GLY A 300 13.54 5.70 -27.27
CA GLY A 300 13.30 4.26 -27.48
C GLY A 300 13.64 3.37 -26.27
N VAL A 301 13.97 3.95 -25.12
CA VAL A 301 14.34 3.20 -23.90
C VAL A 301 13.09 2.89 -23.08
N ASP A 302 12.84 1.61 -22.81
CA ASP A 302 11.61 1.13 -22.20
C ASP A 302 11.78 0.72 -20.73
N TYR A 303 11.65 1.69 -19.82
CA TYR A 303 11.68 1.43 -18.38
C TYR A 303 10.35 0.98 -17.78
N PHE A 304 9.29 0.77 -18.59
CA PHE A 304 8.05 0.21 -18.04
C PHE A 304 8.27 -1.18 -17.45
N ASN A 305 9.16 -1.98 -18.05
CA ASN A 305 9.46 -3.32 -17.55
C ASN A 305 10.16 -3.29 -16.19
N ASP A 306 11.10 -2.35 -15.98
CA ASP A 306 11.80 -2.20 -14.71
C ASP A 306 10.86 -1.76 -13.58
N PHE A 307 9.85 -0.94 -13.90
CA PHE A 307 8.82 -0.50 -12.96
C PHE A 307 7.63 -1.47 -12.84
N MET A 308 7.63 -2.60 -13.57
CA MET A 308 6.47 -3.49 -13.67
C MET A 308 5.93 -3.93 -12.31
N LYS A 309 6.83 -4.26 -11.37
CA LYS A 309 6.48 -4.70 -10.01
C LYS A 309 5.69 -3.66 -9.23
N THR A 310 5.99 -2.38 -9.42
CA THR A 310 5.23 -1.29 -8.79
C THR A 310 3.77 -1.28 -9.26
N PHE A 311 3.51 -1.57 -10.54
CA PHE A 311 2.16 -1.63 -11.09
C PHE A 311 1.43 -2.92 -10.69
N GLU A 312 2.16 -4.03 -10.55
CA GLU A 312 1.61 -5.27 -9.99
C GLU A 312 1.14 -5.04 -8.55
N TRP A 313 1.96 -4.41 -7.70
CA TRP A 313 1.58 -4.02 -6.34
C TRP A 313 0.32 -3.16 -6.30
N GLY A 314 0.20 -2.19 -7.21
CA GLY A 314 -1.01 -1.37 -7.35
C GLY A 314 -2.29 -2.16 -7.67
N VAL A 315 -2.18 -3.36 -8.25
CA VAL A 315 -3.30 -4.29 -8.46
C VAL A 315 -3.44 -5.27 -7.29
N ILE A 316 -2.34 -5.76 -6.71
CA ILE A 316 -2.35 -6.70 -5.59
C ILE A 316 -2.96 -6.06 -4.34
N GLY A 317 -2.60 -4.80 -4.05
CA GLY A 317 -2.97 -4.10 -2.83
C GLY A 317 -4.42 -3.63 -2.75
N ARG A 318 -5.24 -3.86 -3.79
CA ARG A 318 -6.60 -3.33 -3.88
C ARG A 318 -7.62 -4.12 -3.05
N ASN A 319 -8.67 -3.49 -2.52
CA ASN A 319 -9.91 -4.19 -2.15
C ASN A 319 -10.85 -4.41 -3.37
N ALA A 320 -12.07 -4.91 -3.15
CA ALA A 320 -13.07 -5.13 -4.21
C ALA A 320 -13.40 -3.85 -4.98
N ARG A 321 -13.45 -2.73 -4.26
CA ARG A 321 -13.70 -1.39 -4.83
C ARG A 321 -12.47 -0.77 -5.49
N GLY A 322 -11.34 -1.48 -5.54
CA GLY A 322 -10.16 -1.04 -6.29
C GLY A 322 -9.34 0.02 -5.57
N TRP A 323 -9.40 0.07 -4.24
CA TRP A 323 -8.66 1.01 -3.41
C TRP A 323 -7.49 0.31 -2.74
N THR A 324 -6.31 0.94 -2.72
CA THR A 324 -5.24 0.58 -1.79
C THR A 324 -5.57 1.11 -0.40
N MET A 325 -5.15 0.38 0.63
CA MET A 325 -5.47 0.71 2.03
C MET A 325 -4.70 1.94 2.54
N ASN A 326 -5.21 2.53 3.62
CA ASN A 326 -4.72 3.75 4.28
C ASN A 326 -3.61 3.48 5.32
N THR A 327 -2.60 2.69 4.96
CA THR A 327 -1.41 2.43 5.80
C THR A 327 -0.36 3.51 5.62
N GLU A 328 0.51 3.71 6.62
CA GLU A 328 1.47 4.82 6.65
C GLU A 328 0.77 6.19 6.57
N ASP A 329 1.46 7.25 6.13
CA ASP A 329 0.84 8.55 5.81
C ASP A 329 -0.01 8.50 4.52
N SER A 330 -1.00 7.61 4.49
CA SER A 330 -1.88 7.40 3.38
C SER A 330 -3.36 7.56 3.74
N PHE A 331 -4.10 8.10 2.78
CA PHE A 331 -5.54 7.91 2.67
C PHE A 331 -5.80 6.68 1.79
N ILE A 332 -7.05 6.23 1.67
CA ILE A 332 -7.38 5.27 0.60
C ILE A 332 -7.08 5.90 -0.77
N ARG A 333 -6.64 5.11 -1.74
CA ARG A 333 -6.28 5.62 -3.08
C ARG A 333 -6.71 4.68 -4.20
N PRO A 334 -7.19 5.22 -5.34
CA PRO A 334 -7.29 4.45 -6.56
C PRO A 334 -5.92 4.44 -7.26
N VAL A 335 -5.58 3.35 -7.93
CA VAL A 335 -4.37 3.29 -8.76
C VAL A 335 -4.74 3.47 -10.23
N PRO A 336 -4.29 4.55 -10.91
CA PRO A 336 -4.70 4.89 -12.27
C PRO A 336 -3.96 4.05 -13.34
N THR A 337 -4.04 2.73 -13.19
CA THR A 337 -3.43 1.69 -14.05
C THR A 337 -3.79 1.80 -15.55
N GLN A 338 -4.91 2.43 -15.90
CA GLN A 338 -5.25 2.74 -17.30
C GLN A 338 -4.20 3.63 -17.97
N MET A 339 -3.46 4.43 -17.19
CA MET A 339 -2.43 5.32 -17.71
C MET A 339 -1.18 4.56 -18.17
N VAL A 340 -0.96 3.34 -17.70
CA VAL A 340 0.21 2.53 -18.08
C VAL A 340 -0.15 1.27 -18.87
N SER A 341 -1.45 0.93 -18.94
CA SER A 341 -1.95 -0.29 -19.61
C SER A 341 -1.40 -0.45 -21.02
N LYS A 342 -1.36 0.61 -21.84
CA LYS A 342 -0.89 0.50 -23.23
C LYS A 342 0.60 0.14 -23.38
N ALA A 343 1.42 0.38 -22.36
CA ALA A 343 2.83 0.01 -22.38
C ALA A 343 3.05 -1.50 -22.22
N PHE A 344 2.07 -2.22 -21.66
CA PHE A 344 2.19 -3.64 -21.29
C PHE A 344 1.41 -4.59 -22.21
N LYS A 345 1.18 -4.23 -23.47
CA LYS A 345 0.45 -5.08 -24.44
C LYS A 345 1.20 -6.38 -24.75
N ASP A 346 2.52 -6.31 -24.77
CA ASP A 346 3.38 -7.43 -25.13
C ASP A 346 4.02 -8.08 -23.89
N HIS A 347 3.74 -7.56 -22.70
CA HIS A 347 4.25 -8.08 -21.43
C HIS A 347 3.25 -9.02 -20.77
N ARG A 348 3.76 -9.91 -19.92
CA ARG A 348 2.98 -10.79 -19.04
C ARG A 348 3.37 -10.51 -17.60
N SER A 349 2.37 -10.49 -16.74
CA SER A 349 2.52 -10.37 -15.29
C SER A 349 2.25 -11.73 -14.67
N PHE A 350 2.83 -12.00 -13.50
CA PHE A 350 2.52 -13.21 -12.74
C PHE A 350 1.04 -13.25 -12.32
N LEU A 351 0.36 -12.11 -12.27
CA LEU A 351 -1.06 -12.00 -11.94
C LEU A 351 -1.97 -12.71 -12.96
N ALA A 352 -1.53 -12.79 -14.22
CA ALA A 352 -2.23 -13.53 -15.27
C ALA A 352 -1.23 -13.95 -16.37
N PRO A 353 -0.51 -15.07 -16.20
CA PRO A 353 0.59 -15.47 -17.09
C PRO A 353 0.19 -15.61 -18.57
N GLU A 354 -1.06 -16.01 -18.82
CA GLU A 354 -1.59 -16.22 -20.17
C GLU A 354 -2.22 -14.97 -20.80
N THR A 355 -2.41 -13.90 -20.02
CA THR A 355 -3.10 -12.67 -20.44
C THR A 355 -2.13 -11.51 -20.51
N PRO A 356 -2.17 -10.65 -21.56
CA PRO A 356 -1.38 -9.42 -21.57
C PRO A 356 -1.59 -8.61 -20.29
N PHE A 357 -0.50 -8.17 -19.65
CA PHE A 357 -0.61 -7.41 -18.41
C PHE A 357 -1.41 -6.10 -18.60
N SER A 358 -1.38 -5.53 -19.82
CA SER A 358 -2.27 -4.45 -20.22
C SER A 358 -3.75 -4.68 -19.91
N GLU A 359 -4.26 -5.91 -20.04
CA GLU A 359 -5.68 -6.21 -19.80
C GLU A 359 -6.01 -6.29 -18.31
N VAL A 360 -5.07 -6.73 -17.48
CA VAL A 360 -5.19 -6.76 -16.01
C VAL A 360 -5.18 -5.33 -15.45
N LEU A 361 -4.27 -4.49 -15.94
CA LEU A 361 -4.23 -3.07 -15.60
C LEU A 361 -5.52 -2.36 -16.05
N GLN A 362 -6.00 -2.67 -17.26
CA GLN A 362 -7.26 -2.12 -17.76
C GLN A 362 -8.48 -2.61 -16.96
N TRP A 363 -8.44 -3.86 -16.48
CA TRP A 363 -9.42 -4.42 -15.56
C TRP A 363 -9.43 -3.68 -14.24
N ASN A 364 -8.26 -3.44 -13.64
CA ASN A 364 -8.15 -2.75 -12.36
C ASN A 364 -8.88 -1.40 -12.41
N PHE A 365 -8.56 -0.55 -13.40
CA PHE A 365 -9.24 0.73 -13.61
C PHE A 365 -10.76 0.60 -13.80
N LYS A 366 -11.23 -0.32 -14.64
CA LYS A 366 -12.67 -0.46 -14.92
C LYS A 366 -13.46 -0.96 -13.71
N ASN A 367 -12.76 -1.56 -12.76
CA ASN A 367 -13.30 -2.18 -11.56
C ASN A 367 -13.02 -1.36 -10.30
N THR A 368 -12.55 -0.12 -10.42
CA THR A 368 -12.34 0.78 -9.29
C THR A 368 -13.52 1.73 -9.11
N ASP A 369 -14.01 1.85 -7.88
CA ASP A 369 -14.98 2.87 -7.49
C ASP A 369 -14.28 4.22 -7.28
N TYR A 370 -14.51 5.16 -8.20
CA TYR A 370 -13.95 6.51 -8.13
C TYR A 370 -14.86 7.50 -7.40
N GLN A 371 -16.07 7.09 -6.99
CA GLN A 371 -17.08 7.99 -6.46
C GLN A 371 -16.64 8.72 -5.17
N PRO A 372 -15.99 8.05 -4.18
CA PRO A 372 -15.51 8.73 -2.97
C PRO A 372 -14.57 9.89 -3.25
N PHE A 373 -13.66 9.72 -4.21
CA PHE A 373 -12.68 10.74 -4.59
C PHE A 373 -13.33 11.90 -5.30
N ARG A 374 -14.32 11.65 -6.17
CA ARG A 374 -15.10 12.71 -6.84
C ARG A 374 -15.91 13.53 -5.84
N ASP A 375 -16.45 12.91 -4.81
CA ASP A 375 -17.23 13.62 -3.81
C ASP A 375 -16.34 14.46 -2.88
N VAL A 376 -15.16 13.95 -2.50
CA VAL A 376 -14.16 14.75 -1.80
C VAL A 376 -13.63 15.88 -2.67
N GLU A 377 -13.43 15.67 -3.97
CA GLU A 377 -13.03 16.74 -4.90
C GLU A 377 -14.06 17.87 -4.97
N LYS A 378 -15.36 17.54 -5.00
CA LYS A 378 -16.43 18.56 -4.98
C LYS A 378 -16.47 19.37 -3.68
N ILE A 379 -16.15 18.75 -2.54
CA ILE A 379 -16.22 19.40 -1.22
C ILE A 379 -14.94 20.20 -0.93
N SER A 380 -13.79 19.58 -1.17
CA SER A 380 -12.49 20.10 -0.74
C SER A 380 -11.73 20.83 -1.86
N GLY A 381 -12.10 20.60 -3.12
CA GLY A 381 -11.35 21.04 -4.29
C GLY A 381 -10.09 20.21 -4.56
N TYR A 382 -9.85 19.11 -3.82
CA TYR A 382 -8.70 18.22 -4.00
C TYR A 382 -9.12 16.87 -4.57
N ASN A 383 -8.52 16.50 -5.70
CA ASN A 383 -8.72 15.23 -6.38
C ASN A 383 -7.78 14.13 -5.84
N TYR A 384 -7.90 12.91 -6.40
CA TYR A 384 -7.16 11.74 -5.91
C TYR A 384 -5.63 11.82 -6.11
N THR A 385 -5.12 12.75 -6.91
CA THR A 385 -3.69 12.81 -7.24
C THR A 385 -2.85 13.43 -6.12
N GLY A 386 -3.46 14.24 -5.25
CA GLY A 386 -2.74 15.06 -4.29
C GLY A 386 -2.08 16.31 -4.88
N ALA A 387 -2.17 16.55 -6.19
CA ALA A 387 -1.56 17.66 -6.91
C ALA A 387 -2.58 18.45 -7.74
N THR A 388 -3.73 18.78 -7.16
CA THR A 388 -4.90 19.29 -7.92
C THR A 388 -4.67 20.64 -8.59
N TRP A 389 -3.73 21.45 -8.12
CA TRP A 389 -3.40 22.74 -8.75
C TRP A 389 -2.35 22.65 -9.84
N ASP A 390 -1.63 21.52 -9.94
CA ASP A 390 -0.41 21.41 -10.73
C ASP A 390 -0.54 20.37 -11.84
N TYR A 391 -1.17 19.24 -11.54
CA TYR A 391 -1.18 18.09 -12.43
C TYR A 391 -2.27 18.20 -13.50
N PRO A 392 -1.93 18.12 -14.80
CA PRO A 392 -2.89 18.18 -15.90
C PRO A 392 -3.66 16.85 -16.05
N LYS A 393 -4.38 16.46 -15.00
CA LYS A 393 -5.02 15.15 -14.82
C LYS A 393 -5.85 14.74 -16.02
N GLU A 394 -6.80 15.57 -16.43
CA GLU A 394 -7.74 15.30 -17.52
C GLU A 394 -7.00 15.01 -18.84
N LEU A 395 -5.96 15.80 -19.13
CA LEU A 395 -5.16 15.60 -20.35
C LEU A 395 -4.30 14.34 -20.27
N TYR A 396 -3.64 14.10 -19.14
CA TYR A 396 -2.75 12.95 -19.00
C TYR A 396 -3.52 11.63 -18.95
N GLU A 397 -4.70 11.59 -18.31
CA GLU A 397 -5.62 10.45 -18.42
C GLU A 397 -6.07 10.24 -19.88
N LEU A 398 -6.41 11.31 -20.60
CA LEU A 398 -6.84 11.23 -22.00
C LEU A 398 -5.76 10.63 -22.92
N ILE A 399 -4.53 11.13 -22.88
CA ILE A 399 -3.47 10.74 -23.83
C ILE A 399 -2.83 9.39 -23.52
N SER A 400 -2.95 8.93 -22.27
CA SER A 400 -2.42 7.65 -21.82
C SER A 400 -3.41 6.50 -22.01
N TYR A 401 -4.72 6.78 -21.96
CA TYR A 401 -5.77 5.79 -22.12
C TYR A 401 -5.84 5.17 -23.52
N ASP A 402 -5.96 3.84 -23.61
CA ASP A 402 -6.19 3.13 -24.86
C ASP A 402 -7.50 2.31 -24.80
N PRO A 403 -8.58 2.78 -25.46
CA PRO A 403 -9.90 2.16 -25.42
C PRO A 403 -9.96 0.81 -26.17
N SER A 404 -8.90 0.39 -26.83
CA SER A 404 -8.84 -0.93 -27.50
C SER A 404 -8.44 -2.08 -26.59
N ILE A 405 -7.92 -1.77 -25.39
CA ILE A 405 -7.47 -2.79 -24.45
C ILE A 405 -8.69 -3.40 -23.75
N ARG A 406 -8.75 -4.73 -23.76
CA ARG A 406 -9.78 -5.49 -23.05
C ARG A 406 -9.50 -5.47 -21.56
N ALA A 407 -10.52 -5.70 -20.75
CA ALA A 407 -10.33 -5.85 -19.31
C ALA A 407 -10.50 -7.32 -18.96
N SER A 408 -9.45 -7.90 -18.37
CA SER A 408 -9.40 -9.30 -17.94
C SER A 408 -8.88 -9.35 -16.51
N SER A 409 -9.59 -10.04 -15.62
CA SER A 409 -9.18 -10.16 -14.22
C SER A 409 -7.87 -10.95 -14.09
N PRO A 410 -7.13 -10.79 -12.99
CA PRO A 410 -6.09 -11.73 -12.61
C PRO A 410 -6.60 -13.18 -12.59
N THR A 411 -5.71 -14.13 -12.87
CA THR A 411 -6.01 -15.57 -12.87
C THR A 411 -5.19 -16.34 -11.84
N VAL A 412 -4.19 -15.71 -11.22
CA VAL A 412 -3.47 -16.27 -10.06
C VAL A 412 -4.40 -16.34 -8.86
N ASP A 413 -4.05 -17.21 -7.90
CA ASP A 413 -4.74 -17.24 -6.62
C ASP A 413 -4.76 -15.85 -5.95
N PRO A 414 -5.90 -15.40 -5.41
CA PRO A 414 -6.05 -14.08 -4.81
C PRO A 414 -5.29 -13.86 -3.51
N THR A 415 -4.89 -14.93 -2.78
CA THR A 415 -4.03 -14.83 -1.61
C THR A 415 -2.56 -14.69 -2.04
N ILE A 416 -1.96 -13.53 -1.72
CA ILE A 416 -0.59 -13.17 -2.16
C ILE A 416 0.29 -12.86 -0.95
N PHE A 417 1.43 -13.54 -0.85
CA PHE A 417 2.50 -13.26 0.10
C PHE A 417 3.60 -12.44 -0.58
N MET A 418 3.84 -11.21 -0.10
CA MET A 418 4.90 -10.35 -0.63
C MET A 418 6.15 -10.44 0.25
N GLU A 419 7.31 -10.50 -0.41
CA GLU A 419 8.60 -10.57 0.25
C GLU A 419 8.93 -9.27 0.99
N GLY A 420 8.43 -8.13 0.51
CA GLY A 420 8.58 -6.83 1.17
C GLY A 420 7.81 -6.68 2.49
N GLY A 421 7.01 -7.68 2.89
CA GLY A 421 6.39 -7.75 4.22
C GLY A 421 4.87 -7.64 4.28
N GLN A 422 4.20 -7.41 3.14
CA GLN A 422 2.72 -7.42 3.07
C GLN A 422 2.19 -8.81 2.69
N THR A 423 1.03 -9.16 3.25
CA THR A 423 0.27 -10.32 2.81
C THR A 423 -1.18 -9.93 2.61
N PHE A 424 -1.78 -10.43 1.54
CA PHE A 424 -3.17 -10.18 1.20
C PHE A 424 -3.90 -11.51 1.24
N PHE A 425 -4.72 -11.73 2.26
CA PHE A 425 -5.67 -12.84 2.26
C PHE A 425 -6.91 -12.38 1.50
N ARG A 426 -7.28 -13.09 0.44
CA ARG A 426 -8.43 -12.72 -0.39
C ARG A 426 -9.02 -13.97 -1.02
N ASN A 427 -10.35 -14.09 -1.04
CA ASN A 427 -11.03 -15.24 -1.66
C ASN A 427 -11.24 -15.12 -3.17
N SER A 428 -11.34 -13.90 -3.71
CA SER A 428 -11.66 -13.69 -5.12
C SER A 428 -11.17 -12.36 -5.66
N TRP A 429 -10.64 -12.37 -6.89
CA TRP A 429 -10.41 -11.14 -7.66
C TRP A 429 -11.70 -10.54 -8.20
N LEU A 430 -12.79 -11.31 -8.31
CA LEU A 430 -14.01 -10.85 -8.95
C LEU A 430 -14.71 -9.77 -8.11
N ASN A 431 -15.27 -8.79 -8.81
CA ASN A 431 -16.01 -7.67 -8.23
C ASN A 431 -17.45 -8.07 -7.89
N HIS A 432 -17.64 -9.10 -7.06
CA HIS A 432 -18.90 -9.35 -6.34
C HIS A 432 -18.69 -8.85 -4.90
N PRO A 433 -18.92 -7.56 -4.62
CA PRO A 433 -18.42 -6.93 -3.40
C PRO A 433 -18.99 -7.55 -2.12
N ASP A 434 -20.19 -8.14 -2.20
CA ASP A 434 -20.88 -8.78 -1.08
C ASP A 434 -20.30 -10.17 -0.73
N GLU A 435 -19.56 -10.76 -1.67
CA GLU A 435 -18.94 -12.08 -1.54
C GLU A 435 -17.43 -11.96 -1.26
N GLN A 436 -16.80 -10.84 -1.61
CA GLN A 436 -15.36 -10.69 -1.39
C GLN A 436 -15.04 -10.50 0.10
N MET A 437 -14.03 -11.24 0.54
CA MET A 437 -13.30 -11.02 1.78
C MET A 437 -11.85 -10.67 1.47
N TYR A 438 -11.33 -9.68 2.16
CA TYR A 438 -9.97 -9.18 2.00
C TYR A 438 -9.41 -8.82 3.37
N MET A 439 -8.18 -9.25 3.65
CA MET A 439 -7.38 -8.76 4.75
C MET A 439 -5.97 -8.42 4.27
N LEU A 440 -5.52 -7.18 4.53
CA LEU A 440 -4.11 -6.82 4.49
C LEU A 440 -3.49 -7.15 5.84
N PHE A 441 -2.40 -7.93 5.85
CA PHE A 441 -1.52 -8.15 6.99
C PHE A 441 -0.18 -7.45 6.74
N HIS A 442 0.11 -6.40 7.51
CA HIS A 442 1.20 -5.45 7.25
C HIS A 442 2.39 -5.67 8.18
N ASN A 443 3.58 -5.85 7.61
CA ASN A 443 4.85 -6.04 8.32
C ASN A 443 6.04 -5.55 7.46
N VAL A 444 5.85 -4.38 6.84
CA VAL A 444 6.88 -3.74 6.02
C VAL A 444 7.93 -3.09 6.96
N PRO A 445 9.25 -3.21 6.66
CA PRO A 445 10.28 -2.53 7.44
C PRO A 445 10.09 -1.02 7.45
N GLN A 446 10.21 -0.42 8.64
CA GLN A 446 10.00 1.00 8.83
C GLN A 446 10.96 1.80 7.95
N ALA A 447 10.42 2.81 7.25
CA ALA A 447 11.20 3.81 6.54
C ALA A 447 11.44 5.04 7.43
N ASP A 448 12.31 5.94 7.00
CA ASP A 448 12.61 7.17 7.74
C ASP A 448 11.64 8.33 7.48
N ASN A 449 10.73 8.19 6.52
CA ASN A 449 9.77 9.21 6.14
C ASN A 449 8.37 8.61 5.93
N HIS A 450 7.34 9.36 6.33
CA HIS A 450 5.92 8.98 6.21
C HIS A 450 5.49 7.70 6.97
N ASP A 451 6.33 7.18 7.87
CA ASP A 451 6.15 5.92 8.59
C ASP A 451 5.17 6.00 9.78
N HIS A 452 4.45 4.89 9.99
CA HIS A 452 3.58 4.64 11.14
C HIS A 452 4.11 3.47 11.98
N SER A 453 3.69 3.40 13.25
CA SER A 453 4.00 2.25 14.14
C SER A 453 2.98 1.13 13.96
N ASP A 454 2.87 0.62 12.73
CA ASP A 454 1.82 -0.29 12.27
C ASP A 454 2.32 -1.72 11.97
N THR A 455 3.53 -2.06 12.42
CA THR A 455 4.12 -3.41 12.30
C THR A 455 3.19 -4.48 12.91
N LEU A 456 2.98 -5.57 12.17
CA LEU A 456 2.01 -6.65 12.44
C LEU A 456 0.54 -6.22 12.48
N SER A 457 0.19 -5.02 12.02
CA SER A 457 -1.22 -4.59 11.93
C SER A 457 -1.97 -5.29 10.79
N PHE A 458 -3.30 -5.16 10.80
CA PHE A 458 -4.14 -5.66 9.73
C PHE A 458 -5.35 -4.77 9.46
N ILE A 459 -5.89 -4.85 8.24
CA ILE A 459 -7.07 -4.13 7.77
C ILE A 459 -7.99 -5.13 7.07
N VAL A 460 -9.30 -5.07 7.32
CA VAL A 460 -10.32 -5.95 6.75
C VAL A 460 -11.29 -5.15 5.87
N TYR A 461 -11.55 -5.69 4.68
CA TYR A 461 -12.65 -5.28 3.82
C TYR A 461 -13.48 -6.53 3.50
N ALA A 462 -14.77 -6.48 3.76
CA ALA A 462 -15.68 -7.58 3.46
C ALA A 462 -17.12 -7.06 3.37
N LYS A 463 -18.02 -7.82 2.73
CA LYS A 463 -19.45 -7.46 2.63
C LYS A 463 -19.66 -6.03 2.12
N ASN A 464 -18.90 -5.71 1.08
CA ASN A 464 -18.82 -4.39 0.45
C ASN A 464 -18.49 -3.22 1.40
N GLN A 465 -17.81 -3.43 2.52
CA GLN A 465 -17.54 -2.41 3.54
C GLN A 465 -16.12 -2.47 4.11
N MET A 466 -15.56 -1.29 4.41
CA MET A 466 -14.34 -1.17 5.22
C MET A 466 -14.65 -1.48 6.68
N MET A 467 -14.02 -2.52 7.23
CA MET A 467 -14.31 -3.03 8.56
C MET A 467 -13.17 -2.72 9.53
N ALA A 468 -12.44 -3.73 10.02
CA ALA A 468 -11.27 -3.49 10.85
C ALA A 468 -10.27 -2.60 10.09
N SER A 469 -9.84 -1.48 10.67
CA SER A 469 -9.16 -0.45 9.88
C SER A 469 -7.91 0.11 10.55
N ASP A 470 -7.04 0.68 9.72
CA ASP A 470 -6.08 1.67 10.16
C ASP A 470 -6.79 3.01 10.40
N SER A 471 -6.29 3.80 11.35
CA SER A 471 -6.79 5.15 11.59
C SER A 471 -6.51 6.12 10.43
N GLY A 472 -5.52 5.81 9.59
CA GLY A 472 -5.15 6.58 8.40
C GLY A 472 -4.14 7.69 8.66
N TYR A 473 -3.91 8.52 7.64
CA TYR A 473 -2.85 9.52 7.66
C TYR A 473 -2.98 10.58 8.77
N THR A 474 -3.97 11.47 8.64
CA THR A 474 -4.15 12.67 9.47
C THR A 474 -5.44 13.38 9.07
N ARG A 475 -5.87 14.37 9.85
CA ARG A 475 -7.06 15.17 9.56
C ARG A 475 -6.94 15.95 8.24
N SER A 476 -5.81 16.63 8.01
CA SER A 476 -5.65 17.49 6.82
C SER A 476 -4.25 17.47 6.21
N SER A 477 -3.18 17.62 7.00
CA SER A 477 -1.82 17.74 6.47
C SER A 477 -0.73 17.10 7.33
N TYR A 478 0.43 16.84 6.71
CA TYR A 478 1.63 16.26 7.35
C TYR A 478 2.05 16.98 8.64
N GLY A 479 1.90 18.30 8.69
CA GLY A 479 2.32 19.12 9.82
C GLY A 479 1.32 19.18 10.98
N ASP A 480 0.16 18.51 10.89
CA ASP A 480 -0.85 18.56 11.95
C ASP A 480 -0.34 17.84 13.20
N ASP A 481 -0.39 18.48 14.38
CA ASP A 481 0.10 17.92 15.65
C ASP A 481 -0.51 16.54 15.96
N ILE A 482 -1.79 16.35 15.62
CA ILE A 482 -2.54 15.10 15.85
C ILE A 482 -1.92 13.90 15.12
N ARG A 483 -1.23 14.13 14.00
CA ARG A 483 -0.50 13.07 13.30
C ARG A 483 0.56 12.44 14.21
N TYR A 484 1.31 13.28 14.92
CA TYR A 484 2.43 12.86 15.76
C TYR A 484 1.99 12.37 17.14
N THR A 485 0.85 12.84 17.63
CA THR A 485 0.34 12.44 18.96
C THR A 485 -0.60 11.23 18.89
N TYR A 486 -1.18 10.93 17.73
CA TYR A 486 -2.13 9.85 17.56
C TYR A 486 -1.89 9.02 16.29
N TYR A 487 -2.11 9.54 15.08
CA TYR A 487 -2.25 8.71 13.87
C TYR A 487 -1.04 7.81 13.58
N ARG A 488 0.20 8.26 13.84
CA ARG A 488 1.41 7.44 13.65
C ARG A 488 1.72 6.43 14.77
N ARG A 489 0.98 6.51 15.88
CA ARG A 489 1.34 5.83 17.13
C ARG A 489 0.66 4.46 17.17
N PRO A 490 1.26 3.46 17.85
CA PRO A 490 0.74 2.10 17.85
C PRO A 490 -0.73 1.99 18.28
N GLN A 491 -1.21 2.85 19.19
CA GLN A 491 -2.62 2.83 19.61
C GLN A 491 -3.63 3.15 18.50
N ALA A 492 -3.21 3.71 17.37
CA ALA A 492 -4.06 4.03 16.22
C ALA A 492 -4.19 2.86 15.22
N HIS A 493 -3.54 1.72 15.47
CA HIS A 493 -3.49 0.57 14.57
C HIS A 493 -3.96 -0.71 15.26
N ASN A 494 -4.33 -1.73 14.48
CA ASN A 494 -4.64 -3.07 14.98
C ASN A 494 -3.37 -3.85 15.35
N THR A 495 -2.57 -3.33 16.29
CA THR A 495 -1.25 -3.88 16.67
C THR A 495 -1.15 -4.15 18.18
N ILE A 496 0.05 -4.47 18.65
CA ILE A 496 0.36 -4.81 20.05
C ILE A 496 1.52 -3.94 20.55
N THR A 497 1.47 -3.55 21.81
CA THR A 497 2.60 -2.88 22.50
C THR A 497 3.05 -3.64 23.73
N PHE A 498 4.26 -3.35 24.19
CA PHE A 498 4.79 -3.76 25.50
C PHE A 498 5.22 -2.51 26.28
N ASP A 499 4.51 -2.16 27.36
CA ASP A 499 4.70 -0.91 28.10
C ASP A 499 4.74 0.33 27.19
N ASP A 500 3.75 0.43 26.28
CA ASP A 500 3.63 1.48 25.25
C ASP A 500 4.79 1.53 24.23
N VAL A 501 5.66 0.51 24.20
CA VAL A 501 6.68 0.33 23.17
C VAL A 501 6.06 -0.43 21.99
N PRO A 502 6.12 0.12 20.76
CA PRO A 502 5.58 -0.53 19.57
C PRO A 502 6.41 -1.75 19.18
N LEU A 503 5.87 -2.50 18.23
CA LEU A 503 6.67 -3.41 17.41
C LEU A 503 7.54 -2.61 16.43
N GLY A 504 8.74 -3.11 16.17
CA GLY A 504 9.67 -2.55 15.18
C GLY A 504 10.41 -3.64 14.44
N ASP A 505 11.58 -3.32 13.88
CA ASP A 505 12.34 -4.26 13.05
C ASP A 505 13.49 -4.95 13.79
N PHE A 506 13.76 -6.22 13.46
CA PHE A 506 14.97 -6.90 13.94
C PHE A 506 16.22 -6.25 13.37
N ASN A 507 16.22 -6.01 12.05
CA ASN A 507 17.30 -5.36 11.31
C ASN A 507 16.70 -4.26 10.44
N GLU A 508 17.38 -3.11 10.34
CA GLU A 508 16.95 -2.03 9.48
C GLU A 508 16.75 -2.52 8.04
N ASN A 509 15.68 -2.07 7.40
CA ASN A 509 15.39 -2.34 6.00
C ASN A 509 15.25 -3.84 5.63
N GLN A 510 15.14 -4.75 6.60
CA GLN A 510 14.91 -6.17 6.33
C GLN A 510 13.52 -6.56 6.82
N PRO A 511 12.66 -7.15 5.96
CA PRO A 511 11.37 -7.68 6.38
C PRO A 511 11.51 -8.58 7.60
N ASN A 512 10.67 -8.38 8.61
CA ASN A 512 10.69 -9.28 9.76
C ASN A 512 10.22 -10.70 9.33
N PRO A 513 10.65 -11.76 10.02
CA PRO A 513 10.38 -13.14 9.61
C PRO A 513 8.89 -13.40 9.31
N SER A 514 8.66 -14.03 8.17
CA SER A 514 7.35 -14.51 7.70
C SER A 514 7.47 -16.01 7.41
N GLU A 515 6.66 -16.82 8.06
CA GLU A 515 6.79 -18.28 8.12
C GLU A 515 5.41 -18.94 8.00
N ASP A 516 5.39 -20.28 7.87
CA ASP A 516 4.17 -21.10 7.92
C ASP A 516 3.14 -20.80 6.81
N ARG A 517 3.56 -20.25 5.66
CA ARG A 517 2.67 -19.82 4.58
C ARG A 517 1.88 -21.00 4.00
N LEU A 518 0.55 -20.92 4.05
CA LEU A 518 -0.36 -21.84 3.39
C LEU A 518 -1.35 -21.07 2.52
N ASN A 519 -1.62 -21.60 1.33
CA ASN A 519 -2.65 -21.12 0.42
C ASN A 519 -3.39 -22.34 -0.14
N THR A 520 -4.63 -22.57 0.29
CA THR A 520 -5.45 -23.72 -0.12
C THR A 520 -6.85 -23.26 -0.48
N THR A 521 -7.68 -24.12 -1.05
CA THR A 521 -9.07 -23.73 -1.42
C THR A 521 -10.02 -23.50 -0.23
N PHE A 522 -9.55 -23.60 1.01
CA PHE A 522 -10.41 -23.52 2.20
C PHE A 522 -9.76 -22.89 3.43
N PHE A 523 -8.43 -22.80 3.47
CA PHE A 523 -7.68 -22.33 4.63
C PHE A 523 -6.32 -21.74 4.21
N ASP A 524 -6.14 -20.45 4.44
CA ASP A 524 -4.87 -19.77 4.23
C ASP A 524 -4.27 -19.38 5.57
N PHE A 525 -2.94 -19.30 5.64
CA PHE A 525 -2.24 -19.04 6.89
C PHE A 525 -0.91 -18.34 6.68
N GLU A 526 -0.55 -17.48 7.62
CA GLU A 526 0.82 -17.01 7.78
C GLU A 526 1.09 -16.59 9.22
N LYS A 527 2.32 -16.83 9.67
CA LYS A 527 2.85 -16.26 10.92
C LYS A 527 3.93 -15.24 10.60
N LYS A 528 3.87 -14.08 11.26
CA LYS A 528 4.94 -13.09 11.25
C LYS A 528 5.42 -12.79 12.67
N THR A 529 6.71 -12.50 12.82
CA THR A 529 7.34 -12.23 14.12
C THR A 529 8.01 -10.87 14.11
N ALA A 530 7.84 -10.05 15.16
CA ALA A 530 8.50 -8.76 15.30
C ALA A 530 8.93 -8.48 16.76
N PRO A 531 10.03 -7.74 17.00
CA PRO A 531 10.46 -7.34 18.34
C PRO A 531 9.69 -6.13 18.88
N PHE A 532 9.50 -6.07 20.20
CA PHE A 532 9.12 -4.84 20.89
C PHE A 532 10.35 -3.95 21.09
N ARG A 533 10.43 -2.86 20.34
CA ARG A 533 11.52 -1.87 20.45
C ARG A 533 11.13 -0.57 19.76
N ARG A 534 11.65 0.55 20.26
CA ARG A 534 11.56 1.84 19.56
C ARG A 534 12.73 1.97 18.60
N TYR A 535 12.44 1.90 17.30
CA TYR A 535 13.47 1.81 16.26
C TYR A 535 14.52 0.73 16.60
N LEU A 536 15.70 0.74 16.01
CA LEU A 536 16.80 -0.20 16.31
C LEU A 536 17.40 -0.06 17.74
N GLY A 537 16.63 0.48 18.70
CA GLY A 537 16.95 0.54 20.12
C GLY A 537 16.85 -0.82 20.82
N GLU A 538 16.75 -0.82 22.14
CA GLU A 538 16.77 -2.06 22.92
C GLU A 538 15.56 -2.98 22.65
N GLU A 539 15.80 -4.28 22.43
CA GLU A 539 14.75 -5.29 22.35
C GLU A 539 14.21 -5.64 23.74
N LEU A 540 12.93 -5.37 23.95
CA LEU A 540 12.18 -5.64 25.18
C LEU A 540 11.41 -6.95 25.14
N GLY A 541 11.33 -7.61 23.99
CA GLY A 541 10.59 -8.84 23.79
C GLY A 541 10.22 -9.04 22.33
N SER A 542 9.28 -9.95 22.07
CA SER A 542 8.75 -10.20 20.72
C SER A 542 7.27 -10.56 20.73
N ALA A 543 6.63 -10.33 19.59
CA ALA A 543 5.29 -10.82 19.26
C ALA A 543 5.38 -11.74 18.04
N LYS A 544 4.65 -12.86 18.09
CA LYS A 544 4.35 -13.71 16.96
C LYS A 544 2.86 -13.60 16.68
N ARG A 545 2.49 -13.06 15.52
CA ARG A 545 1.09 -12.98 15.08
C ARG A 545 0.87 -14.00 13.98
N SER A 546 -0.08 -14.89 14.21
CA SER A 546 -0.56 -15.85 13.21
C SER A 546 -1.94 -15.43 12.74
N ILE A 547 -2.13 -15.35 11.43
CA ILE A 547 -3.43 -15.09 10.82
C ILE A 547 -3.86 -16.32 10.05
N ALA A 548 -5.06 -16.80 10.34
CA ALA A 548 -5.73 -17.82 9.55
C ALA A 548 -6.93 -17.21 8.84
N PHE A 549 -7.03 -17.44 7.53
CA PHE A 549 -8.21 -17.10 6.75
C PHE A 549 -8.97 -18.40 6.45
N ILE A 550 -10.11 -18.59 7.10
CA ILE A 550 -11.04 -19.65 6.78
C ILE A 550 -11.85 -19.12 5.60
N GLN A 551 -11.50 -19.57 4.40
CA GLN A 551 -11.94 -18.94 3.16
C GLN A 551 -13.46 -18.80 3.11
N ASP A 552 -13.91 -17.65 2.60
CA ASP A 552 -15.32 -17.25 2.48
C ASP A 552 -16.10 -17.07 3.78
N GLU A 553 -15.48 -17.24 4.95
CA GLU A 553 -16.20 -17.22 6.22
C GLU A 553 -15.66 -16.21 7.23
N TYR A 554 -14.43 -16.38 7.72
CA TYR A 554 -13.90 -15.56 8.81
C TYR A 554 -12.37 -15.60 8.93
N PHE A 555 -11.84 -14.72 9.78
CA PHE A 555 -10.43 -14.67 10.12
C PHE A 555 -10.18 -14.99 11.58
N LEU A 556 -9.04 -15.62 11.86
CA LEU A 556 -8.47 -15.72 13.21
C LEU A 556 -7.19 -14.90 13.26
N VAL A 557 -7.05 -14.06 14.29
CA VAL A 557 -5.78 -13.37 14.61
C VAL A 557 -5.33 -13.86 15.96
N LEU A 558 -4.17 -14.53 16.00
CA LEU A 558 -3.68 -15.27 17.15
C LEU A 558 -2.27 -14.81 17.51
N ASP A 559 -2.14 -14.22 18.69
CA ASP A 559 -0.91 -13.60 19.15
C ASP A 559 -0.28 -14.42 20.28
N GLU A 560 1.03 -14.61 20.18
CA GLU A 560 1.89 -15.05 21.27
C GLU A 560 2.93 -13.98 21.52
N VAL A 561 2.93 -13.40 22.72
CA VAL A 561 3.81 -12.30 23.09
C VAL A 561 4.66 -12.67 24.28
N LYS A 562 5.88 -12.15 24.31
CA LYS A 562 6.85 -12.47 25.33
C LYS A 562 7.84 -11.33 25.56
N GLY A 563 8.07 -10.98 26.83
CA GLY A 563 9.12 -10.06 27.26
C GLY A 563 10.50 -10.69 27.17
N GLN A 564 11.55 -9.88 27.12
CA GLN A 564 12.91 -10.36 26.92
C GLN A 564 13.41 -11.16 28.13
N VAL A 565 14.28 -12.15 27.89
CA VAL A 565 14.97 -12.88 28.97
C VAL A 565 16.46 -12.52 28.95
N ARG A 566 16.97 -11.99 30.06
CA ARG A 566 18.40 -11.62 30.19
C ARG A 566 18.99 -12.19 31.46
N ASN A 567 20.13 -12.89 31.35
CA ASN A 567 20.79 -13.52 32.50
C ASN A 567 19.82 -14.36 33.36
N SER A 568 18.93 -15.11 32.70
CA SER A 568 17.87 -15.90 33.32
C SER A 568 16.79 -15.11 34.08
N GLN A 569 16.77 -13.78 33.97
CA GLN A 569 15.71 -12.92 34.49
C GLN A 569 14.70 -12.63 33.38
N LYS A 570 13.42 -12.80 33.71
CA LYS A 570 12.29 -12.48 32.84
C LYS A 570 11.97 -10.99 32.98
N LEU A 571 11.84 -10.30 31.86
CA LEU A 571 11.22 -8.98 31.83
C LEU A 571 9.70 -9.17 31.83
N ASP A 572 9.05 -8.68 32.89
CA ASP A 572 7.60 -8.57 32.99
C ASP A 572 7.20 -7.14 32.60
N GLY A 573 6.06 -6.99 31.96
CA GLY A 573 5.49 -5.69 31.59
C GLY A 573 4.02 -5.83 31.22
N LYS A 574 3.44 -4.79 30.63
CA LYS A 574 2.04 -4.77 30.18
C LYS A 574 1.97 -4.90 28.67
N PHE A 575 1.28 -5.91 28.19
CA PHE A 575 0.90 -6.03 26.79
C PHE A 575 -0.45 -5.34 26.56
N ASP A 576 -0.54 -4.47 25.56
CA ASP A 576 -1.82 -3.92 25.07
C ASP A 576 -2.05 -4.33 23.62
N VAL A 577 -3.19 -4.96 23.34
CA VAL A 577 -3.65 -5.30 21.99
C VAL A 577 -4.79 -4.35 21.60
N TYR A 578 -4.66 -3.71 20.45
CA TYR A 578 -5.63 -2.75 19.94
C TYR A 578 -6.49 -3.36 18.83
N PHE A 579 -7.79 -3.04 18.83
CA PHE A 579 -8.72 -3.39 17.76
C PHE A 579 -9.63 -2.21 17.41
N HIS A 580 -9.50 -1.73 16.18
CA HIS A 580 -10.27 -0.66 15.55
C HIS A 580 -11.19 -1.29 14.52
N GLY A 581 -12.50 -1.26 14.76
CA GLY A 581 -13.47 -1.79 13.82
C GLY A 581 -13.98 -0.79 12.79
N GLY A 582 -13.16 0.21 12.45
CA GLY A 582 -13.49 1.24 11.47
C GLY A 582 -14.67 2.13 11.84
N ARG A 583 -15.34 2.65 10.80
CA ARG A 583 -16.39 3.66 10.93
C ARG A 583 -17.74 3.05 11.34
N SER A 584 -17.81 2.53 12.56
CA SER A 584 -18.97 1.76 13.05
C SER A 584 -19.52 2.24 14.39
N SER A 585 -20.73 1.82 14.71
CA SER A 585 -21.22 1.77 16.10
C SER A 585 -20.92 0.42 16.72
N LEU A 586 -20.78 0.36 18.05
CA LEU A 586 -20.41 -0.86 18.78
C LEU A 586 -21.47 -1.26 19.80
N GLU A 587 -21.88 -2.54 19.77
CA GLU A 587 -22.61 -3.21 20.84
C GLU A 587 -21.68 -4.24 21.49
N ALA A 588 -21.55 -4.21 22.83
CA ALA A 588 -20.66 -5.10 23.57
C ALA A 588 -21.44 -5.99 24.53
N GLU A 589 -21.18 -7.31 24.49
CA GLU A 589 -21.73 -8.30 25.40
C GLU A 589 -20.64 -9.30 25.83
N GLY A 590 -20.07 -9.06 27.02
CA GLY A 590 -18.92 -9.83 27.51
C GLY A 590 -17.71 -9.69 26.58
N ASN A 591 -17.23 -10.82 26.06
CA ASN A 591 -16.11 -10.86 25.10
C ASN A 591 -16.56 -10.81 23.63
N SER A 592 -17.87 -10.74 23.38
CA SER A 592 -18.44 -10.60 22.05
C SER A 592 -18.77 -9.13 21.80
N TYR A 593 -18.45 -8.64 20.61
CA TYR A 593 -18.92 -7.33 20.20
C TYR A 593 -19.43 -7.33 18.76
N LEU A 594 -20.29 -6.37 18.46
CA LEU A 594 -20.93 -6.26 17.16
C LEU A 594 -20.71 -4.83 16.65
N TRP A 595 -19.96 -4.75 15.57
CA TRP A 595 -19.65 -3.53 14.85
C TRP A 595 -20.69 -3.39 13.75
N SER A 596 -21.49 -2.33 13.80
CA SER A 596 -22.53 -2.08 12.79
C SER A 596 -22.14 -0.89 11.94
N TYR A 597 -22.11 -1.11 10.63
CA TYR A 597 -21.79 -0.11 9.62
C TYR A 597 -23.08 0.38 8.97
N GLN A 598 -23.11 1.66 8.63
CA GLN A 598 -24.17 2.23 7.81
C GLN A 598 -23.72 2.30 6.36
N ASN A 599 -24.68 2.39 5.44
CA ASN A 599 -24.36 2.77 4.07
C ASN A 599 -23.73 4.17 4.09
N ASP A 600 -22.46 4.24 3.71
CA ASP A 600 -21.66 5.45 3.73
C ASP A 600 -20.81 5.57 2.46
N ARG A 601 -19.81 6.45 2.48
CA ARG A 601 -18.95 6.65 1.31
C ARG A 601 -18.09 5.42 1.00
N TYR A 602 -17.87 4.54 1.97
CA TYR A 602 -16.85 3.48 1.93
C TYR A 602 -17.45 2.09 1.79
N GLY A 603 -18.75 1.95 2.02
CA GLY A 603 -19.42 0.67 1.88
C GLY A 603 -20.91 0.67 2.16
N ASP A 604 -21.45 -0.54 2.12
CA ASP A 604 -22.88 -0.78 2.36
C ASP A 604 -23.17 -1.01 3.85
N ASP A 605 -24.47 -1.16 4.18
CA ASP A 605 -24.88 -1.56 5.51
C ASP A 605 -24.48 -3.02 5.78
N SER A 606 -23.67 -3.22 6.81
CA SER A 606 -23.14 -4.54 7.16
C SER A 606 -22.79 -4.60 8.64
N GLN A 607 -22.37 -5.77 9.10
CA GLN A 607 -21.89 -5.96 10.46
C GLN A 607 -20.58 -6.74 10.44
N MET A 608 -19.82 -6.61 11.52
CA MET A 608 -18.70 -7.49 11.82
C MET A 608 -18.88 -7.94 13.27
N LEU A 609 -18.97 -9.25 13.49
CA LEU A 609 -18.94 -9.83 14.82
C LEU A 609 -17.48 -10.14 15.15
N THR A 610 -17.01 -9.70 16.31
CA THR A 610 -15.73 -10.19 16.82
C THR A 610 -15.85 -10.73 18.23
N TYR A 611 -14.98 -11.69 18.53
CA TYR A 611 -14.87 -12.30 19.84
C TYR A 611 -13.41 -12.25 20.30
N GLN A 612 -13.18 -11.68 21.48
CA GLN A 612 -11.86 -11.54 22.06
C GLN A 612 -11.59 -12.71 23.02
N LEU A 613 -10.56 -13.52 22.70
CA LEU A 613 -10.08 -14.63 23.52
C LEU A 613 -8.87 -14.15 24.32
N ASN A 614 -9.12 -13.77 25.56
CA ASN A 614 -8.16 -12.99 26.36
C ASN A 614 -8.25 -13.33 27.86
N PRO A 615 -8.14 -14.62 28.24
CA PRO A 615 -8.31 -15.04 29.63
C PRO A 615 -7.39 -14.24 30.58
N GLY A 616 -7.99 -13.70 31.64
CA GLY A 616 -7.29 -12.90 32.65
C GLY A 616 -6.86 -11.50 32.20
N SER A 617 -7.35 -11.01 31.05
CA SER A 617 -7.05 -9.66 30.55
C SER A 617 -8.12 -8.65 30.94
N GLU A 618 -7.73 -7.39 31.07
CA GLU A 618 -8.66 -6.27 31.17
C GLU A 618 -9.03 -5.79 29.77
N VAL A 619 -10.29 -5.40 29.56
CA VAL A 619 -10.75 -4.86 28.28
C VAL A 619 -11.38 -3.49 28.49
N GLU A 620 -10.96 -2.53 27.67
CA GLU A 620 -11.50 -1.19 27.63
C GLU A 620 -12.06 -0.89 26.24
N VAL A 621 -13.29 -0.39 26.18
CA VAL A 621 -13.84 0.24 24.99
C VAL A 621 -13.46 1.72 25.02
N MET A 622 -12.75 2.15 23.98
CA MET A 622 -12.25 3.50 23.80
C MET A 622 -13.00 4.20 22.67
N THR A 623 -12.80 5.50 22.54
CA THR A 623 -13.23 6.30 21.39
C THR A 623 -12.01 6.92 20.75
N MET A 624 -11.81 6.68 19.46
CA MET A 624 -10.58 6.93 18.72
C MET A 624 -10.89 7.50 17.33
N GLU A 625 -10.04 8.39 16.80
CA GLU A 625 -10.27 8.97 15.47
C GLU A 625 -9.91 8.01 14.34
N SER A 626 -10.67 8.05 13.24
CA SER A 626 -10.33 7.39 11.98
C SER A 626 -10.66 8.29 10.79
N THR A 627 -9.79 8.28 9.79
CA THR A 627 -9.91 9.01 8.53
C THR A 627 -9.51 8.14 7.36
N TYR A 628 -10.34 8.08 6.32
CA TYR A 628 -10.05 7.34 5.09
C TYR A 628 -9.69 8.28 3.95
N LEU A 629 -10.20 9.51 3.97
CA LEU A 629 -9.93 10.58 3.02
C LEU A 629 -9.67 11.90 3.74
N LYS A 630 -8.91 12.79 3.11
CA LYS A 630 -8.59 14.10 3.68
C LYS A 630 -9.85 14.83 4.16
N GLN A 631 -9.79 15.34 5.40
CA GLN A 631 -10.86 16.09 6.08
C GLN A 631 -12.13 15.29 6.42
N ASP A 632 -12.12 13.97 6.35
CA ASP A 632 -13.30 13.12 6.69
C ASP A 632 -13.27 12.50 8.10
N TYR A 633 -12.30 12.91 8.92
CA TYR A 633 -12.04 12.34 10.23
C TYR A 633 -13.27 12.40 11.14
N ALA A 634 -13.48 11.33 11.90
CA ALA A 634 -14.49 11.25 12.94
C ALA A 634 -14.06 10.24 14.02
N GLU A 635 -14.71 10.30 15.17
CA GLU A 635 -14.45 9.41 16.31
C GLU A 635 -15.32 8.16 16.23
N PHE A 636 -14.73 6.99 16.49
CA PHE A 636 -15.38 5.69 16.48
C PHE A 636 -14.91 4.81 17.64
N PRO A 637 -15.69 3.78 18.02
CA PRO A 637 -15.29 2.84 19.06
C PRO A 637 -14.07 2.01 18.65
N ALA A 638 -13.15 1.82 19.59
CA ALA A 638 -12.03 0.89 19.51
C ALA A 638 -11.93 0.07 20.80
N ILE A 639 -11.17 -1.02 20.79
CA ILE A 639 -10.95 -1.87 21.97
C ILE A 639 -9.46 -1.90 22.29
N ARG A 640 -9.13 -1.80 23.58
CA ARG A 640 -7.81 -2.15 24.11
C ARG A 640 -7.95 -3.33 25.07
N THR A 641 -7.22 -4.40 24.80
CA THR A 641 -7.10 -5.56 25.69
C THR A 641 -5.73 -5.55 26.34
N SER A 642 -5.68 -5.52 27.67
CA SER A 642 -4.45 -5.34 28.45
C SER A 642 -4.16 -6.56 29.33
N LYS A 643 -2.91 -7.02 29.35
CA LYS A 643 -2.46 -8.10 30.25
C LYS A 643 -1.04 -7.86 30.75
N GLY A 644 -0.85 -7.99 32.07
CA GLY A 644 0.46 -7.92 32.70
C GLY A 644 1.15 -9.28 32.78
N GLY A 645 2.47 -9.32 32.63
CA GLY A 645 3.30 -10.50 32.86
C GLY A 645 4.49 -10.61 31.91
N HIS A 646 5.11 -11.80 31.91
CA HIS A 646 6.23 -12.12 31.01
C HIS A 646 5.76 -12.54 29.63
N GLU A 647 4.68 -13.32 29.55
CA GLU A 647 4.18 -13.93 28.33
C GLU A 647 2.66 -13.98 28.36
N ALA A 648 2.03 -13.85 27.20
CA ALA A 648 0.58 -13.89 27.06
C ALA A 648 0.16 -14.46 25.70
N LEU A 649 -1.08 -14.92 25.65
CA LEU A 649 -1.79 -15.27 24.42
C LEU A 649 -3.00 -14.34 24.27
N PHE A 650 -3.22 -13.84 23.05
CA PHE A 650 -4.44 -13.12 22.66
C PHE A 650 -5.02 -13.74 21.39
N GLY A 651 -6.33 -13.80 21.29
CA GLY A 651 -7.01 -14.32 20.12
C GLY A 651 -8.19 -13.45 19.72
N GLN A 652 -8.40 -13.29 18.42
CA GLN A 652 -9.49 -12.50 17.87
C GLN A 652 -10.16 -13.33 16.78
N ILE A 653 -11.44 -13.60 16.94
CA ILE A 653 -12.28 -14.18 15.88
C ILE A 653 -12.95 -13.01 15.19
N ILE A 654 -12.75 -12.84 13.88
CA ILE A 654 -13.29 -11.73 13.10
C ILE A 654 -14.22 -12.31 12.04
N TYR A 655 -15.53 -12.12 12.21
CA TYR A 655 -16.57 -12.71 11.39
C TYR A 655 -17.40 -11.60 10.69
N PRO A 656 -17.07 -11.24 9.44
CA PRO A 656 -17.87 -10.33 8.62
C PRO A 656 -19.28 -10.88 8.34
N LEU A 657 -20.29 -10.02 8.42
CA LEU A 657 -21.69 -10.36 8.26
C LEU A 657 -22.36 -9.37 7.31
N GLY A 658 -22.99 -9.89 6.26
CA GLY A 658 -23.86 -9.13 5.39
C GLY A 658 -25.19 -8.81 6.08
N LYS A 659 -26.01 -8.01 5.41
CA LYS A 659 -27.33 -7.65 5.91
C LYS A 659 -28.23 -8.88 6.07
N GLY A 660 -28.58 -9.19 7.31
CA GLY A 660 -29.49 -10.29 7.64
C GLY A 660 -28.81 -11.66 7.75
N ASP A 661 -27.48 -11.72 7.61
CA ASP A 661 -26.72 -12.95 7.87
C ASP A 661 -26.93 -13.42 9.32
N ALA A 662 -27.07 -14.73 9.51
CA ALA A 662 -27.15 -15.31 10.83
C ALA A 662 -25.79 -15.18 11.54
N LYS A 663 -25.79 -14.75 12.80
CA LYS A 663 -24.57 -14.70 13.60
C LYS A 663 -24.14 -16.12 13.97
N PRO A 664 -22.84 -16.48 13.87
CA PRO A 664 -22.36 -17.74 14.42
C PRO A 664 -22.50 -17.74 15.95
N VAL A 665 -22.64 -18.93 16.54
CA VAL A 665 -22.56 -19.13 17.99
C VAL A 665 -21.11 -19.45 18.35
N ILE A 666 -20.50 -18.62 19.20
CA ILE A 666 -19.12 -18.77 19.64
C ILE A 666 -19.09 -19.18 21.11
N VAL A 667 -18.41 -20.29 21.40
CA VAL A 667 -18.17 -20.79 22.76
C VAL A 667 -16.68 -20.75 23.04
N ASP A 668 -16.27 -19.93 24.00
CA ASP A 668 -14.89 -19.80 24.44
C ASP A 668 -14.44 -21.05 25.23
N LEU A 669 -13.30 -21.61 24.84
CA LEU A 669 -12.64 -22.76 25.48
C LEU A 669 -11.31 -22.36 26.16
N SER A 670 -11.02 -21.06 26.22
CA SER A 670 -9.73 -20.53 26.59
C SER A 670 -9.44 -20.67 28.08
N THR A 671 -8.16 -20.80 28.37
CA THR A 671 -7.54 -20.79 29.69
C THR A 671 -6.27 -19.95 29.61
N GLU A 672 -5.64 -19.64 30.75
CA GLU A 672 -4.37 -18.91 30.79
C GLU A 672 -3.24 -19.47 29.91
N LYS A 673 -3.31 -20.77 29.55
CA LYS A 673 -2.25 -21.48 28.81
C LYS A 673 -2.64 -21.92 27.41
N LEU A 674 -3.90 -21.71 27.03
CA LEU A 674 -4.48 -22.25 25.81
C LEU A 674 -5.63 -21.37 25.40
N LEU A 675 -5.60 -20.79 24.20
CA LEU A 675 -6.78 -20.18 23.60
C LEU A 675 -7.54 -21.23 22.81
N GLY A 676 -8.85 -21.08 22.71
CA GLY A 676 -9.65 -21.89 21.81
C GLY A 676 -11.10 -21.49 21.79
N ALA A 677 -11.80 -21.89 20.74
CA ALA A 677 -13.23 -21.67 20.64
C ALA A 677 -13.91 -22.77 19.80
N LYS A 678 -15.22 -22.93 20.02
CA LYS A 678 -16.13 -23.60 19.08
C LYS A 678 -16.96 -22.53 18.40
N ILE A 679 -16.98 -22.53 17.07
CA ILE A 679 -17.73 -21.60 16.23
C ILE A 679 -18.76 -22.43 15.44
N SER A 680 -20.04 -22.24 15.72
CA SER A 680 -21.12 -23.01 15.09
C SER A 680 -21.99 -22.11 14.23
N HIS A 681 -22.25 -22.54 12.99
CA HIS A 681 -23.14 -21.86 12.05
C HIS A 681 -23.89 -22.95 11.26
N ASP A 682 -25.22 -22.95 11.31
CA ASP A 682 -26.07 -24.01 10.75
C ASP A 682 -25.64 -25.43 11.17
N ASN A 683 -25.30 -26.30 10.20
CA ASN A 683 -24.84 -27.67 10.43
C ASN A 683 -23.31 -27.79 10.51
N LYS A 684 -22.59 -26.67 10.46
CA LYS A 684 -21.13 -26.59 10.50
C LYS A 684 -20.66 -26.19 11.90
N GLN A 685 -19.58 -26.81 12.35
CA GLN A 685 -18.88 -26.44 13.58
C GLN A 685 -17.38 -26.47 13.37
N ASP A 686 -16.75 -25.33 13.59
CA ASP A 686 -15.31 -25.19 13.60
C ASP A 686 -14.80 -25.16 15.04
N ILE A 687 -13.66 -25.79 15.29
CA ILE A 687 -13.00 -25.81 16.61
C ILE A 687 -11.53 -25.50 16.39
N PHE A 688 -10.98 -24.58 17.18
CA PHE A 688 -9.54 -24.35 17.17
C PHE A 688 -8.96 -24.24 18.56
N LEU A 689 -7.65 -24.47 18.64
CA LEU A 689 -6.80 -24.32 19.81
C LEU A 689 -5.49 -23.62 19.42
N LYS A 690 -5.03 -22.66 20.22
CA LYS A 690 -3.70 -22.03 20.14
C LYS A 690 -3.01 -22.15 21.50
N SER A 691 -1.81 -22.70 21.50
CA SER A 691 -0.94 -22.79 22.67
C SER A 691 0.34 -21.98 22.45
N TYR A 692 1.13 -21.78 23.50
CA TYR A 692 2.51 -21.33 23.37
C TYR A 692 3.32 -22.28 22.48
N THR A 693 4.38 -21.73 21.88
CA THR A 693 5.29 -22.41 20.95
C THR A 693 5.68 -23.82 21.44
N GLU A 694 5.48 -24.82 20.57
CA GLU A 694 5.93 -26.20 20.66
C GLU A 694 5.41 -27.00 21.86
N LYS A 695 4.14 -26.81 22.23
CA LYS A 695 3.52 -27.52 23.34
C LYS A 695 2.61 -28.65 22.88
N THR A 696 2.40 -29.61 23.77
CA THR A 696 1.34 -30.60 23.61
C THR A 696 0.05 -30.02 24.18
N SER A 697 -1.00 -30.01 23.38
CA SER A 697 -2.32 -29.50 23.75
C SER A 697 -3.37 -30.56 23.49
N ASN A 698 -4.37 -30.62 24.35
CA ASN A 698 -5.53 -31.50 24.21
C ASN A 698 -6.77 -30.80 24.78
N ASN A 699 -7.76 -30.53 23.94
CA ASN A 699 -9.08 -30.08 24.35
C ASN A 699 -10.10 -30.33 23.23
N ALA A 700 -11.37 -30.50 23.58
CA ALA A 700 -12.47 -30.67 22.63
C ALA A 700 -12.23 -31.73 21.52
N GLY A 701 -11.54 -32.82 21.86
CA GLY A 701 -11.19 -33.91 20.94
C GLY A 701 -9.95 -33.66 20.10
N ILE A 702 -9.47 -32.41 19.98
CA ILE A 702 -8.24 -32.05 19.27
C ILE A 702 -7.04 -32.33 20.19
N GLN A 703 -6.07 -33.09 19.70
CA GLN A 703 -4.77 -33.23 20.34
C GLN A 703 -3.64 -33.08 19.31
N PHE A 704 -2.65 -32.23 19.64
CA PHE A 704 -1.46 -32.00 18.81
C PHE A 704 -0.23 -31.68 19.65
N ASN A 705 0.94 -31.82 19.03
CA ASN A 705 2.20 -31.26 19.52
C ASN A 705 2.69 -30.18 18.54
N GLY A 706 2.50 -28.90 18.89
CA GLY A 706 2.73 -27.75 18.02
C GLY A 706 2.13 -26.48 18.60
N ASP A 707 1.79 -25.52 17.74
CA ASP A 707 1.42 -24.17 18.16
C ASP A 707 -0.09 -23.93 18.04
N PHE A 708 -0.68 -24.38 16.93
CA PHE A 708 -2.08 -24.19 16.60
C PHE A 708 -2.70 -25.44 15.97
N GLY A 709 -4.00 -25.62 16.20
CA GLY A 709 -4.82 -26.65 15.60
C GLY A 709 -6.23 -26.16 15.31
N TRP A 710 -6.77 -26.50 14.14
CA TRP A 710 -8.14 -26.22 13.74
C TRP A 710 -8.76 -27.43 13.05
N ILE A 711 -10.07 -27.61 13.24
CA ILE A 711 -10.87 -28.57 12.51
C ILE A 711 -12.19 -27.94 12.08
N SER A 712 -12.76 -28.49 11.01
CA SER A 712 -14.12 -28.21 10.57
C SER A 712 -14.95 -29.48 10.51
N LEU A 713 -16.08 -29.47 11.20
CA LEU A 713 -17.06 -30.54 11.24
C LEU A 713 -18.32 -30.12 10.46
N VAL A 714 -18.82 -31.00 9.59
CA VAL A 714 -20.11 -30.83 8.91
C VAL A 714 -21.04 -31.96 9.32
N SER A 715 -22.15 -31.62 9.96
CA SER A 715 -23.08 -32.57 10.57
C SER A 715 -22.35 -33.59 11.47
N GLY A 716 -21.36 -33.10 12.23
CA GLY A 716 -20.54 -33.89 13.17
C GLY A 716 -19.39 -34.69 12.52
N ASN A 717 -19.23 -34.67 11.20
CA ASN A 717 -18.16 -35.40 10.52
C ASN A 717 -16.97 -34.47 10.23
N LEU A 718 -15.75 -34.90 10.56
CA LEU A 718 -14.54 -34.18 10.20
C LEU A 718 -14.39 -34.07 8.68
N LYS A 719 -14.30 -32.82 8.20
CA LYS A 719 -14.10 -32.48 6.79
C LYS A 719 -12.77 -31.81 6.53
N LYS A 720 -12.37 -30.88 7.39
CA LYS A 720 -11.13 -30.12 7.20
C LYS A 720 -10.35 -30.08 8.50
N ALA A 721 -9.03 -30.01 8.42
CA ALA A 721 -8.16 -29.78 9.56
C ALA A 721 -6.96 -28.94 9.15
N ALA A 722 -6.39 -28.18 10.07
CA ALA A 722 -5.17 -27.44 9.88
C ALA A 722 -4.37 -27.40 11.18
N GLY A 723 -3.06 -27.19 11.08
CA GLY A 723 -2.21 -27.04 12.25
C GLY A 723 -0.87 -26.42 11.93
N GLN A 724 -0.31 -25.73 12.91
CA GLN A 724 0.93 -24.97 12.79
C GLN A 724 2.04 -25.61 13.61
N SER A 725 3.20 -25.79 12.98
CA SER A 725 4.42 -26.30 13.63
C SER A 725 4.18 -27.64 14.35
N ILE A 726 3.38 -28.52 13.75
CA ILE A 726 2.93 -29.78 14.35
C ILE A 726 3.83 -30.97 13.99
N LYS A 727 3.97 -31.92 14.92
CA LYS A 727 4.52 -33.27 14.64
C LYS A 727 3.47 -34.36 14.51
N ASN A 728 2.37 -34.18 15.23
CA ASN A 728 1.22 -35.06 15.21
C ASN A 728 -0.03 -34.23 15.42
N PHE A 729 -1.10 -34.64 14.75
CA PHE A 729 -2.43 -34.09 14.91
C PHE A 729 -3.46 -35.21 14.91
N THR A 730 -4.30 -35.20 15.94
CA THR A 730 -5.32 -36.21 16.18
C THR A 730 -6.64 -35.53 16.51
N TYR A 731 -7.73 -36.16 16.12
CA TYR A 731 -9.08 -35.78 16.51
C TYR A 731 -9.84 -37.02 16.98
N ASP A 732 -10.41 -36.98 18.18
CA ASP A 732 -11.10 -38.11 18.82
C ASP A 732 -10.29 -39.42 18.73
N GLU A 733 -9.03 -39.34 19.18
CA GLU A 733 -8.02 -40.42 19.19
C GLU A 733 -7.59 -40.92 17.80
N SER A 734 -8.22 -40.45 16.73
CA SER A 734 -7.88 -40.79 15.35
C SER A 734 -6.76 -39.89 14.85
N SER A 735 -5.63 -40.49 14.46
CA SER A 735 -4.55 -39.75 13.79
C SER A 735 -5.00 -39.26 12.43
N ILE A 736 -4.80 -37.96 12.18
CA ILE A 736 -5.07 -37.31 10.90
C ILE A 736 -3.78 -37.20 10.09
N ILE A 737 -2.73 -36.66 10.72
CA ILE A 737 -1.42 -36.47 10.11
C ILE A 737 -0.31 -36.57 11.17
N THR A 738 0.81 -37.15 10.77
CA THR A 738 2.08 -37.12 11.52
C THR A 738 3.23 -36.80 10.58
N ALA A 739 4.31 -36.24 11.13
CA ALA A 739 5.52 -35.96 10.38
C ALA A 739 6.77 -36.16 11.25
N ASP A 740 7.89 -36.50 10.60
CA ASP A 740 9.18 -36.69 11.29
C ASP A 740 9.73 -35.34 11.81
N GLN A 741 9.50 -34.27 11.05
CA GLN A 741 9.82 -32.88 11.39
C GLN A 741 8.52 -32.10 11.67
N ARG A 742 8.66 -30.89 12.22
CA ARG A 742 7.51 -29.99 12.37
C ARG A 742 7.07 -29.49 11.01
N ILE A 743 5.77 -29.54 10.78
CA ILE A 743 5.14 -29.06 9.56
C ILE A 743 4.02 -28.10 9.92
N THR A 744 3.69 -27.19 9.02
CA THR A 744 2.41 -26.48 9.05
C THR A 744 1.57 -27.04 7.90
N PHE A 745 0.31 -27.38 8.15
CA PHE A 745 -0.53 -28.06 7.19
C PHE A 745 -1.97 -27.55 7.20
N ALA A 746 -2.65 -27.73 6.06
CA ALA A 746 -4.10 -27.69 5.95
C ALA A 746 -4.54 -28.87 5.08
N ILE A 747 -5.53 -29.65 5.53
CA ILE A 747 -6.05 -30.82 4.82
C ILE A 747 -7.58 -30.76 4.69
N GLU A 748 -8.09 -30.98 3.47
CA GLU A 748 -9.50 -31.26 3.22
C GLU A 748 -9.68 -32.76 2.92
N LEU A 749 -10.52 -33.42 3.72
CA LEU A 749 -10.82 -34.84 3.62
C LEU A 749 -12.03 -35.08 2.71
N GLY A 750 -11.85 -35.91 1.69
CA GLY A 750 -12.90 -36.20 0.73
C GLY A 750 -12.64 -37.42 -0.14
N ALA A 751 -13.28 -37.46 -1.31
CA ALA A 751 -12.94 -38.44 -2.35
C ALA A 751 -11.57 -38.16 -2.96
N LYS A 752 -11.22 -36.89 -3.03
CA LYS A 752 -9.90 -36.34 -3.33
C LYS A 752 -9.49 -35.56 -2.08
N VAL A 753 -8.24 -35.70 -1.66
CA VAL A 753 -7.69 -34.96 -0.51
C VAL A 753 -6.79 -33.86 -1.05
N GLU A 754 -7.07 -32.64 -0.64
CA GLU A 754 -6.16 -31.50 -0.79
C GLU A 754 -5.35 -31.35 0.50
N LEU A 755 -4.03 -31.30 0.39
CA LEU A 755 -3.10 -31.18 1.50
C LEU A 755 -2.09 -30.08 1.22
N GLY A 756 -2.32 -28.89 1.76
CA GLY A 756 -1.34 -27.81 1.80
C GLY A 756 -0.30 -28.07 2.88
N LEU A 757 0.98 -27.92 2.54
CA LEU A 757 2.11 -28.13 3.44
C LEU A 757 3.11 -26.97 3.37
N SER A 758 3.57 -26.53 4.53
CA SER A 758 4.73 -25.68 4.72
C SER A 758 5.77 -26.45 5.52
N VAL A 759 6.95 -26.64 4.94
CA VAL A 759 8.07 -27.41 5.52
C VAL A 759 9.36 -26.63 5.42
N GLU A 760 10.17 -26.64 6.49
CA GLU A 760 11.52 -26.05 6.48
C GLU A 760 12.60 -27.02 6.00
N LYS A 761 12.34 -28.33 6.17
CA LYS A 761 13.29 -29.41 5.89
C LYS A 761 12.55 -30.59 5.31
N THR A 762 13.24 -31.36 4.47
CA THR A 762 12.73 -32.63 3.96
C THR A 762 12.25 -33.51 5.11
N THR A 763 11.03 -34.03 4.98
CA THR A 763 10.40 -34.82 6.03
C THR A 763 9.46 -35.87 5.44
N ASN A 764 9.31 -37.00 6.12
CA ASN A 764 8.22 -37.91 5.80
C ASN A 764 6.94 -37.42 6.46
N VAL A 765 5.88 -37.32 5.66
CA VAL A 765 4.53 -37.03 6.10
C VAL A 765 3.71 -38.32 6.00
N THR A 766 2.94 -38.60 7.04
CA THR A 766 2.05 -39.75 7.12
C THR A 766 0.62 -39.24 7.32
N VAL A 767 -0.27 -39.58 6.40
CA VAL A 767 -1.67 -39.13 6.37
C VAL A 767 -2.59 -40.34 6.50
N ASN A 768 -3.71 -40.17 7.21
CA ASN A 768 -4.74 -41.20 7.36
C ASN A 768 -6.02 -40.81 6.60
N PRO A 769 -6.08 -41.07 5.28
CA PRO A 769 -7.23 -40.70 4.46
C PRO A 769 -8.46 -41.58 4.74
N GLN A 770 -9.65 -41.02 4.49
CA GLN A 770 -10.92 -41.75 4.64
C GLN A 770 -11.11 -42.86 3.58
N LYS A 771 -10.41 -42.76 2.46
CA LYS A 771 -10.44 -43.70 1.32
C LYS A 771 -9.04 -44.13 0.92
N ARG A 772 -8.94 -45.23 0.19
CA ARG A 772 -7.68 -45.72 -0.37
C ARG A 772 -7.18 -44.75 -1.44
N ILE A 773 -5.90 -44.40 -1.37
CA ILE A 773 -5.22 -43.52 -2.33
C ILE A 773 -4.56 -44.33 -3.44
N SER A 774 -4.65 -43.80 -4.65
CA SER A 774 -4.17 -44.35 -5.91
C SER A 774 -3.01 -43.53 -6.49
N SER A 775 -2.97 -42.22 -6.23
CA SER A 775 -1.84 -41.35 -6.59
C SER A 775 -1.69 -40.20 -5.60
N VAL A 776 -0.47 -39.68 -5.50
CA VAL A 776 -0.13 -38.42 -4.83
C VAL A 776 0.54 -37.54 -5.87
N THR A 777 0.11 -36.29 -6.02
CA THR A 777 0.67 -35.36 -7.01
C THR A 777 1.01 -34.01 -6.40
N PHE A 778 2.08 -33.37 -6.86
CA PHE A 778 2.50 -32.02 -6.51
C PHE A 778 2.77 -31.23 -7.78
N ASN A 779 2.13 -30.07 -7.96
CA ASN A 779 2.18 -29.29 -9.20
C ASN A 779 1.86 -30.08 -10.49
N GLY A 780 1.06 -31.15 -10.36
CA GLY A 780 0.69 -32.05 -11.45
C GLY A 780 1.64 -33.23 -11.67
N ASP A 781 2.79 -33.27 -11.00
CA ASP A 781 3.76 -34.35 -11.09
C ASP A 781 3.52 -35.42 -10.02
N ASP A 782 3.73 -36.69 -10.37
CA ASP A 782 3.57 -37.82 -9.44
C ASP A 782 4.63 -37.81 -8.34
N VAL A 783 4.18 -37.99 -7.09
CA VAL A 783 5.02 -38.11 -5.89
C VAL A 783 5.02 -39.56 -5.42
N PRO A 784 6.19 -40.22 -5.30
CA PRO A 784 6.27 -41.57 -4.76
C PRO A 784 5.72 -41.66 -3.33
N PHE A 785 4.91 -42.68 -3.05
CA PHE A 785 4.34 -42.90 -1.73
C PHE A 785 4.27 -44.39 -1.39
N GLU A 786 4.29 -44.67 -0.11
CA GLU A 786 4.05 -45.99 0.47
C GLU A 786 2.63 -46.04 1.05
N THR A 787 1.99 -47.21 0.94
CA THR A 787 0.72 -47.47 1.63
C THR A 787 0.89 -48.67 2.55
N ILE A 788 0.64 -48.46 3.83
CA ILE A 788 0.53 -49.55 4.82
C ILE A 788 -0.91 -49.51 5.33
N ASP A 789 -1.67 -50.57 5.02
CA ASP A 789 -3.13 -50.62 5.15
C ASP A 789 -3.85 -49.49 4.37
N ARG A 790 -4.30 -48.44 5.07
CA ARG A 790 -4.92 -47.22 4.49
C ARG A 790 -4.07 -45.97 4.70
N VAL A 791 -2.99 -46.09 5.46
CA VAL A 791 -2.11 -44.97 5.81
C VAL A 791 -1.17 -44.70 4.64
N VAL A 792 -1.08 -43.44 4.25
CA VAL A 792 -0.24 -42.99 3.13
C VAL A 792 0.96 -42.26 3.69
N LYS A 793 2.16 -42.68 3.29
CA LYS A 793 3.42 -42.06 3.70
C LYS A 793 4.22 -41.65 2.47
N PHE A 794 4.72 -40.42 2.46
CA PHE A 794 5.56 -39.91 1.38
C PHE A 794 6.53 -38.85 1.90
N GLU A 795 7.61 -38.64 1.16
CA GLU A 795 8.60 -37.61 1.45
C GLU A 795 8.15 -36.26 0.87
N VAL A 796 8.33 -35.20 1.65
CA VAL A 796 8.00 -33.83 1.30
C VAL A 796 9.26 -33.00 1.45
N SER A 797 9.74 -32.44 0.34
CA SER A 797 10.92 -31.56 0.30
C SER A 797 10.57 -30.11 -0.06
N GLU A 798 9.35 -29.87 -0.56
CA GLU A 798 8.91 -28.56 -1.04
C GLU A 798 7.55 -28.21 -0.41
N SER A 799 7.34 -26.91 -0.17
CA SER A 799 6.07 -26.40 0.35
C SER A 799 5.08 -26.18 -0.80
N GLY A 800 3.79 -26.39 -0.54
CA GLY A 800 2.70 -26.15 -1.48
C GLY A 800 1.59 -27.19 -1.37
N ASN A 801 0.79 -27.33 -2.42
CA ASN A 801 -0.43 -28.15 -2.39
C ASN A 801 -0.20 -29.53 -3.02
N TYR A 802 -0.37 -30.55 -2.19
CA TYR A 802 -0.35 -31.96 -2.58
C TYR A 802 -1.78 -32.46 -2.74
N ILE A 803 -2.00 -33.25 -3.78
CA ILE A 803 -3.29 -33.85 -4.08
C ILE A 803 -3.19 -35.36 -3.97
N LEU A 804 -4.02 -35.98 -3.12
CA LEU A 804 -4.09 -37.42 -2.97
C LEU A 804 -5.43 -37.91 -3.54
N ASN A 805 -5.40 -38.78 -4.57
CA ASN A 805 -6.58 -39.25 -5.32
C ASN A 805 -6.99 -40.68 -4.99
#